data_AF-A0A4U0UCL1-F1
#
_entry.id   AF-A0A4U0UCL1-F1
#
_cell.length_a   1.000
_cell.length_b   1.000
_cell.length_c   1.000
_cell.angle_alpha   90.00
_cell.angle_beta   90.00
_cell.angle_gamma   90.00
#
_symmetry.space_group_name_H-M   'P 1'
#
loop_
_entity.id
_entity.type
_entity.pdbx_description
1 polymer ?
#
loop_
_entity_poly.entity_id
_entity_poly.type
_entity_poly.pdbx_seq_one_letter_code
_entity_poly.pdbx_strand_id
1 'polypeptide(L)'
;MAELPTVRWGIVATGMISEWFVTDIMKPNWPGKSANHVVQAIGSSSLEKCQTFLQKHVTPAKPSVQPALYGSYQEVYDDPNVDCVYIGTPHSFHKQNCLDAIKAGKNVLCEKPFTMNAKEAEEVFEAAAEKQVFIMEAMWTRFYPLMKTLQSLLHEKEELGTIYRMFCDFGMDVDIPSLPASSRYKDVSLGAGSLLDIGIYSLTWGLSTLSDKRGDAAEDPEVSSTQTLEHGGIDTSSSVLLRYKSNGRQGVCSSTFNYPGRSDFARIEGSKGHIIVHGETPSSPEGFTLHLKSGGMEEHYNFEKPGRGFFWEADAVAHDLKAGRKQNSTVPWAETLRVMRIMDGVRKRGGARFTGVDDCAGIGFERHAEPKETKAAMSTTTATTIVPSKANIGVYTNPAHDLWVADALPSKEEVEKGESLQPGEVTIGIKSTGICGSDVHFWHAGRIGPMVVEDTHVLGHESAGIVVAKHPSVTTHNVGDRVAVEPNIICGECEPCLTGKYNGCENVAFRSTPPVPGLLRRYVNHPAVWCHKIGNMSYEDGALLEPLSVALAGMQRANITLGDSVLVCGAGPIGLVTLACVKAAGAEPIVITDIDEGRLKFAKDFCPSVRTHKVEFSDTPEEFARKVVDKADGVEPAVTMECTGVESSISGAIHASKFGGKVFVIGVGRPEIKLPFMRLSTREVDLQFQYRYANTWPRAIRLLQGGVIDLKKLVTHRFTLENAIEAFKVAADAKQGGIKVMIQSMDEGEK
;
A
#
# COMPACT_ATOMS: atom_id res chain seq x y z
N MET A 1 -1.50 -30.21 -46.64
CA MET A 1 -1.73 -29.80 -45.22
C MET A 1 -0.66 -28.79 -44.87
N ALA A 2 -1.00 -27.66 -44.25
CA ALA A 2 0.00 -26.69 -43.82
C ALA A 2 0.93 -27.35 -42.80
N GLU A 3 2.24 -27.12 -42.92
CA GLU A 3 3.23 -27.66 -41.99
C GLU A 3 3.01 -27.07 -40.58
N LEU A 4 2.97 -27.95 -39.57
CA LEU A 4 2.80 -27.54 -38.18
C LEU A 4 4.00 -26.67 -37.74
N PRO A 5 3.80 -25.60 -36.94
CA PRO A 5 4.91 -24.87 -36.33
C PRO A 5 5.83 -25.84 -35.58
N THR A 6 7.14 -25.61 -35.65
CA THR A 6 8.13 -26.38 -34.89
C THR A 6 8.87 -25.44 -33.93
N VAL A 7 9.09 -25.90 -32.69
CA VAL A 7 9.94 -25.18 -31.71
C VAL A 7 11.08 -26.07 -31.26
N ARG A 8 12.30 -25.55 -31.35
CA ARG A 8 13.52 -26.15 -30.81
C ARG A 8 13.79 -25.60 -29.41
N TRP A 9 13.61 -26.45 -28.40
CA TRP A 9 13.68 -26.10 -27.00
C TRP A 9 15.09 -26.24 -26.43
N GLY A 10 15.54 -25.21 -25.71
CA GLY A 10 16.65 -25.31 -24.78
C GLY A 10 16.12 -25.53 -23.37
N ILE A 11 16.48 -26.63 -22.71
CA ILE A 11 15.99 -26.97 -21.37
C ILE A 11 16.98 -26.45 -20.33
N VAL A 12 16.53 -25.53 -19.49
CA VAL A 12 17.32 -24.93 -18.41
C VAL A 12 16.92 -25.57 -17.09
N ALA A 13 17.89 -26.27 -16.50
CA ALA A 13 17.75 -27.15 -15.34
C ALA A 13 17.03 -28.48 -15.64
N THR A 14 17.50 -29.52 -14.94
CA THR A 14 17.05 -30.92 -15.08
C THR A 14 16.24 -31.36 -13.86
N GLY A 15 15.44 -30.45 -13.29
CA GLY A 15 14.58 -30.71 -12.14
C GLY A 15 13.27 -31.40 -12.53
N MET A 16 12.47 -31.77 -11.52
CA MET A 16 11.22 -32.54 -11.69
C MET A 16 10.25 -31.90 -12.70
N ILE A 17 10.11 -30.59 -12.70
CA ILE A 17 9.17 -29.90 -13.59
C ILE A 17 9.64 -29.96 -15.05
N SER A 18 10.96 -29.80 -15.30
CA SER A 18 11.56 -30.02 -16.62
C SER A 18 11.41 -31.46 -17.09
N GLU A 19 11.53 -32.46 -16.19
CA GLU A 19 11.28 -33.86 -16.53
C GLU A 19 9.85 -34.04 -17.05
N TRP A 20 8.87 -33.41 -16.39
CA TRP A 20 7.47 -33.47 -16.79
C TRP A 20 7.21 -32.79 -18.12
N PHE A 21 7.67 -31.54 -18.28
CA PHE A 21 7.53 -30.79 -19.53
C PHE A 21 8.11 -31.57 -20.72
N VAL A 22 9.36 -32.03 -20.60
CA VAL A 22 10.05 -32.78 -21.67
C VAL A 22 9.37 -34.10 -21.98
N THR A 23 9.00 -34.87 -20.95
CA THR A 23 8.30 -36.15 -21.15
C THR A 23 6.97 -35.95 -21.90
N ASP A 24 6.29 -34.82 -21.67
CA ASP A 24 5.01 -34.53 -22.30
C ASP A 24 5.14 -34.09 -23.76
N ILE A 25 6.01 -33.13 -24.05
CA ILE A 25 6.21 -32.61 -25.42
C ILE A 25 6.83 -33.65 -26.36
N MET A 26 7.54 -34.64 -25.81
CA MET A 26 8.13 -35.75 -26.55
C MET A 26 7.14 -36.88 -26.87
N LYS A 27 5.88 -36.80 -26.40
CA LYS A 27 4.86 -37.79 -26.77
C LYS A 27 4.58 -37.73 -28.28
N PRO A 28 4.30 -38.88 -28.92
CA PRO A 28 4.06 -38.92 -30.36
C PRO A 28 2.82 -38.10 -30.75
N ASN A 29 1.77 -38.14 -29.95
CA ASN A 29 0.52 -37.44 -30.22
C ASN A 29 -0.26 -37.11 -28.93
N TRP A 30 -1.18 -36.13 -29.02
CA TRP A 30 -2.17 -35.78 -27.99
C TRP A 30 -3.42 -35.14 -28.63
N PRO A 31 -4.57 -35.08 -27.93
CA PRO A 31 -5.77 -34.44 -28.43
C PRO A 31 -5.53 -32.98 -28.85
N GLY A 32 -5.81 -32.70 -30.13
CA GLY A 32 -5.65 -31.36 -30.69
C GLY A 32 -4.20 -30.95 -30.98
N LYS A 33 -3.25 -31.90 -31.05
CA LYS A 33 -1.84 -31.60 -31.39
C LYS A 33 -1.73 -30.70 -32.60
N SER A 34 -1.03 -29.59 -32.41
CA SER A 34 -1.01 -28.50 -33.39
C SER A 34 0.38 -27.90 -33.61
N ALA A 35 1.41 -28.41 -32.94
CA ALA A 35 2.81 -28.10 -33.18
C ALA A 35 3.72 -29.33 -33.08
N ASN A 36 4.96 -29.16 -33.55
CA ASN A 36 6.07 -30.07 -33.34
C ASN A 36 7.04 -29.49 -32.31
N HIS A 37 7.61 -30.34 -31.47
CA HIS A 37 8.59 -29.95 -30.46
C HIS A 37 9.86 -30.78 -30.58
N VAL A 38 11.00 -30.11 -30.50
CA VAL A 38 12.32 -30.73 -30.55
C VAL A 38 13.08 -30.28 -29.32
N VAL A 39 13.59 -31.20 -28.51
CA VAL A 39 14.55 -30.87 -27.45
C VAL A 39 15.92 -30.69 -28.12
N GLN A 40 16.37 -29.45 -28.25
CA GLN A 40 17.58 -29.10 -29.00
C GLN A 40 18.81 -29.06 -28.11
N ALA A 41 18.67 -28.57 -26.88
CA ALA A 41 19.76 -28.46 -25.92
C ALA A 41 19.28 -28.72 -24.49
N ILE A 42 20.15 -29.27 -23.65
CA ILE A 42 19.91 -29.51 -22.22
C ILE A 42 21.07 -28.91 -21.43
N GLY A 43 20.76 -27.97 -20.54
CA GLY A 43 21.73 -27.33 -19.64
C GLY A 43 21.45 -27.66 -18.18
N SER A 44 22.50 -28.00 -17.44
CA SER A 44 22.46 -28.26 -16.01
C SER A 44 23.78 -27.81 -15.37
N SER A 45 23.87 -27.92 -14.05
CA SER A 45 25.11 -27.61 -13.30
C SER A 45 26.25 -28.61 -13.58
N SER A 46 25.99 -29.72 -14.29
CA SER A 46 27.01 -30.67 -14.73
C SER A 46 26.53 -31.47 -15.96
N LEU A 47 27.48 -31.87 -16.81
CA LEU A 47 27.20 -32.70 -17.99
C LEU A 47 26.59 -34.07 -17.63
N GLU A 48 26.98 -34.62 -16.48
CA GLU A 48 26.43 -35.88 -15.97
C GLU A 48 24.91 -35.79 -15.76
N LYS A 49 24.44 -34.71 -15.12
CA LYS A 49 22.99 -34.48 -14.94
C LYS A 49 22.27 -34.38 -16.28
N CYS A 50 22.87 -33.70 -17.26
CA CYS A 50 22.33 -33.60 -18.62
C CYS A 50 22.24 -34.98 -19.29
N GLN A 51 23.27 -35.82 -19.17
CA GLN A 51 23.29 -37.18 -19.71
C GLN A 51 22.22 -38.07 -19.07
N THR A 52 22.09 -38.04 -17.74
CA THR A 52 21.04 -38.78 -17.03
C THR A 52 19.65 -38.33 -17.48
N PHE A 53 19.42 -37.02 -17.56
CA PHE A 53 18.14 -36.46 -18.00
C PHE A 53 17.79 -36.87 -19.44
N LEU A 54 18.76 -36.76 -20.36
CA LEU A 54 18.63 -37.22 -21.75
C LEU A 54 18.24 -38.71 -21.82
N GLN A 55 18.98 -39.58 -21.14
CA GLN A 55 18.75 -41.03 -21.16
C GLN A 55 17.36 -41.40 -20.62
N LYS A 56 16.88 -40.70 -19.60
CA LYS A 56 15.63 -41.02 -18.91
C LYS A 56 14.39 -40.43 -19.61
N HIS A 57 14.48 -39.21 -20.15
CA HIS A 57 13.30 -38.46 -20.60
C HIS A 57 13.24 -38.17 -22.10
N VAL A 58 14.37 -38.22 -22.82
CA VAL A 58 14.41 -37.86 -24.24
C VAL A 58 14.71 -39.07 -25.11
N THR A 59 15.77 -39.84 -24.82
CA THR A 59 16.15 -41.04 -25.59
C THR A 59 15.01 -42.05 -25.78
N PRO A 60 14.16 -42.35 -24.77
CA PRO A 60 13.06 -43.30 -24.95
C PRO A 60 12.04 -42.88 -26.02
N ALA A 61 11.91 -41.57 -26.25
CA ALA A 61 11.02 -41.01 -27.25
C ALA A 61 11.61 -41.00 -28.67
N LYS A 62 12.86 -41.47 -28.85
CA LYS A 62 13.58 -41.52 -30.14
C LYS A 62 13.57 -40.15 -30.84
N PRO A 63 14.28 -39.16 -30.28
CA PRO A 63 14.20 -37.79 -30.75
C PRO A 63 14.68 -37.69 -32.21
N SER A 64 14.09 -36.77 -32.97
CA SER A 64 14.50 -36.48 -34.34
C SER A 64 15.86 -35.79 -34.43
N VAL A 65 16.30 -35.17 -33.33
CA VAL A 65 17.59 -34.47 -33.18
C VAL A 65 18.22 -34.93 -31.87
N GLN A 66 19.51 -35.23 -31.88
CA GLN A 66 20.26 -35.50 -30.67
C GLN A 66 20.51 -34.17 -29.93
N PRO A 67 20.01 -33.97 -28.69
CA PRO A 67 20.19 -32.71 -27.99
C PRO A 67 21.67 -32.44 -27.66
N ALA A 68 22.11 -31.19 -27.80
CA ALA A 68 23.38 -30.74 -27.26
C ALA A 68 23.34 -30.75 -25.72
N LEU A 69 24.41 -31.20 -25.07
CA LEU A 69 24.50 -31.24 -23.62
C LEU A 69 25.51 -30.22 -23.14
N TYR A 70 25.06 -29.32 -22.27
CA TYR A 70 25.87 -28.22 -21.77
C TYR A 70 26.02 -28.28 -20.26
N GLY A 71 27.23 -27.99 -19.78
CA GLY A 71 27.57 -27.95 -18.36
C GLY A 71 27.22 -26.62 -17.68
N SER A 72 26.64 -25.68 -18.44
CA SER A 72 26.17 -24.39 -17.97
C SER A 72 24.87 -23.98 -18.68
N TYR A 73 24.12 -23.05 -18.09
CA TYR A 73 22.93 -22.48 -18.73
C TYR A 73 23.29 -21.49 -19.85
N GLN A 74 24.42 -20.78 -19.73
CA GLN A 74 24.85 -19.80 -20.72
C GLN A 74 25.06 -20.43 -22.10
N GLU A 75 25.64 -21.64 -22.16
CA GLU A 75 25.82 -22.35 -23.43
C GLU A 75 24.49 -22.74 -24.10
N VAL A 76 23.42 -22.99 -23.33
CA VAL A 76 22.07 -23.18 -23.89
C VAL A 76 21.55 -21.88 -24.50
N TYR A 77 21.80 -20.75 -23.82
CA TYR A 77 21.42 -19.42 -24.31
C TYR A 77 22.19 -19.03 -25.57
N ASP A 78 23.43 -19.48 -25.72
CA ASP A 78 24.28 -19.14 -26.86
C ASP A 78 24.08 -20.09 -28.06
N ASP A 79 23.44 -21.26 -27.89
CA ASP A 79 23.22 -22.22 -28.98
C ASP A 79 22.30 -21.62 -30.07
N PRO A 80 22.78 -21.34 -31.29
CA PRO A 80 21.98 -20.72 -32.34
C PRO A 80 20.82 -21.58 -32.84
N ASN A 81 20.78 -22.87 -32.49
CA ASN A 81 19.71 -23.78 -32.87
C ASN A 81 18.54 -23.77 -31.88
N VAL A 82 18.69 -23.17 -30.69
CA VAL A 82 17.61 -23.03 -29.72
C VAL A 82 16.70 -21.86 -30.12
N ASP A 83 15.42 -22.13 -30.33
CA ASP A 83 14.38 -21.13 -30.64
C ASP A 83 13.80 -20.52 -29.36
N CYS A 84 13.53 -21.36 -28.36
CA CYS A 84 12.90 -20.98 -27.09
C CYS A 84 13.52 -21.77 -25.94
N VAL A 85 13.73 -21.14 -24.79
CA VAL A 85 14.18 -21.84 -23.59
C VAL A 85 13.03 -22.11 -22.64
N TYR A 86 13.02 -23.30 -22.05
CA TYR A 86 12.14 -23.65 -20.94
C TYR A 86 12.93 -23.55 -19.63
N ILE A 87 12.52 -22.67 -18.73
CA ILE A 87 13.17 -22.41 -17.44
C ILE A 87 12.40 -23.11 -16.33
N GLY A 88 12.94 -24.23 -15.84
CA GLY A 88 12.38 -25.05 -14.75
C GLY A 88 13.20 -25.03 -13.46
N THR A 89 13.87 -23.91 -13.17
CA THR A 89 14.64 -23.68 -11.94
C THR A 89 13.75 -23.37 -10.74
N PRO A 90 14.26 -23.32 -9.49
CA PRO A 90 13.54 -22.72 -8.37
C PRO A 90 13.20 -21.24 -8.60
N HIS A 91 12.13 -20.76 -7.94
CA HIS A 91 11.52 -19.45 -8.18
C HIS A 91 12.50 -18.28 -8.09
N SER A 92 13.42 -18.32 -7.11
CA SER A 92 14.42 -17.27 -6.89
C SER A 92 15.44 -17.10 -8.03
N PHE A 93 15.56 -18.09 -8.92
CA PHE A 93 16.46 -18.02 -10.07
C PHE A 93 15.75 -17.61 -11.37
N HIS A 94 14.40 -17.57 -11.39
CA HIS A 94 13.63 -17.29 -12.60
C HIS A 94 14.01 -15.96 -13.24
N LYS A 95 14.08 -14.89 -12.44
CA LYS A 95 14.43 -13.54 -12.91
C LYS A 95 15.76 -13.56 -13.67
N GLN A 96 16.82 -14.03 -13.03
CA GLN A 96 18.15 -13.98 -13.63
C GLN A 96 18.23 -14.87 -14.87
N ASN A 97 17.66 -16.08 -14.83
CA ASN A 97 17.67 -16.97 -15.99
C ASN A 97 16.85 -16.43 -17.16
N CYS A 98 15.73 -15.76 -16.91
CA CYS A 98 14.98 -15.06 -17.94
C CYS A 98 15.82 -13.92 -18.55
N LEU A 99 16.43 -13.07 -17.72
CA LEU A 99 17.25 -11.93 -18.20
C LEU A 99 18.44 -12.40 -19.04
N ASP A 100 19.12 -13.46 -18.63
CA ASP A 100 20.25 -14.03 -19.37
C ASP A 100 19.82 -14.60 -20.74
N ALA A 101 18.71 -15.34 -20.77
CA ALA A 101 18.14 -15.86 -22.01
C ALA A 101 17.70 -14.73 -22.96
N ILE A 102 17.00 -13.73 -22.43
CA ILE A 102 16.54 -12.55 -23.17
C ILE A 102 17.73 -11.78 -23.74
N LYS A 103 18.80 -11.60 -22.95
CA LYS A 103 20.03 -10.93 -23.37
C LYS A 103 20.69 -11.64 -24.55
N ALA A 104 20.64 -12.97 -24.58
CA ALA A 104 21.10 -13.81 -25.70
C ALA A 104 20.11 -13.86 -26.88
N GLY A 105 18.98 -13.15 -26.80
CA GLY A 105 17.96 -13.09 -27.86
C GLY A 105 17.07 -14.33 -27.93
N LYS A 106 16.99 -15.13 -26.86
CA LYS A 106 16.13 -16.31 -26.80
C LYS A 106 14.71 -15.94 -26.38
N ASN A 107 13.74 -16.64 -26.97
CA ASN A 107 12.38 -16.66 -26.46
C ASN A 107 12.32 -17.50 -25.19
N VAL A 108 11.38 -17.23 -24.29
CA VAL A 108 11.35 -17.83 -22.96
C VAL A 108 9.97 -18.35 -22.59
N LEU A 109 9.90 -19.58 -22.09
CA LEU A 109 8.80 -20.12 -21.31
C LEU A 109 9.33 -20.40 -19.90
N CYS A 110 8.85 -19.66 -18.90
CA CYS A 110 9.37 -19.76 -17.53
C CYS A 110 8.30 -20.29 -16.58
N GLU A 111 8.68 -21.26 -15.74
CA GLU A 111 7.77 -21.88 -14.78
C GLU A 111 7.09 -20.93 -13.81
N LYS A 112 5.94 -21.36 -13.30
CA LYS A 112 5.16 -20.61 -12.31
C LYS A 112 5.67 -20.82 -10.88
N PRO A 113 5.43 -19.86 -9.96
CA PRO A 113 5.05 -18.48 -10.23
C PRO A 113 6.20 -17.80 -10.98
N PHE A 114 5.85 -16.90 -11.91
CA PHE A 114 6.81 -16.39 -12.89
C PHE A 114 8.13 -15.85 -12.28
N THR A 115 8.07 -15.17 -11.14
CA THR A 115 9.23 -14.70 -10.36
C THR A 115 8.87 -14.67 -8.87
N MET A 116 9.75 -14.12 -8.00
CA MET A 116 9.47 -14.05 -6.56
C MET A 116 8.47 -12.95 -6.18
N ASN A 117 8.31 -11.92 -7.00
CA ASN A 117 7.35 -10.82 -6.78
C ASN A 117 7.00 -10.11 -8.10
N ALA A 118 6.00 -9.23 -8.08
CA ALA A 118 5.57 -8.53 -9.29
C ALA A 118 6.65 -7.61 -9.89
N LYS A 119 7.53 -7.02 -9.06
CA LYS A 119 8.60 -6.13 -9.52
C LYS A 119 9.63 -6.87 -10.36
N GLU A 120 10.04 -8.07 -9.93
CA GLU A 120 10.95 -8.90 -10.70
C GLU A 120 10.33 -9.32 -12.05
N ALA A 121 9.02 -9.64 -12.05
CA ALA A 121 8.29 -9.94 -13.28
C ALA A 121 8.27 -8.74 -14.24
N GLU A 122 8.03 -7.51 -13.73
CA GLU A 122 8.06 -6.27 -14.52
C GLU A 122 9.42 -6.08 -15.20
N GLU A 123 10.53 -6.21 -14.45
CA GLU A 123 11.88 -6.08 -14.99
C GLU A 123 12.17 -7.10 -16.12
N VAL A 124 11.69 -8.34 -15.96
CA VAL A 124 11.84 -9.38 -16.97
C VAL A 124 11.01 -9.07 -18.22
N PHE A 125 9.76 -8.62 -18.07
CA PHE A 125 8.91 -8.27 -19.22
C PHE A 125 9.41 -7.03 -19.95
N GLU A 126 9.96 -6.04 -19.24
CA GLU A 126 10.60 -4.87 -19.83
C GLU A 126 11.81 -5.27 -20.68
N ALA A 127 12.68 -6.13 -20.16
CA ALA A 127 13.83 -6.64 -20.91
C ALA A 127 13.40 -7.41 -22.17
N ALA A 128 12.37 -8.25 -22.06
CA ALA A 128 11.84 -8.99 -23.21
C ALA A 128 11.23 -8.04 -24.27
N ALA A 129 10.52 -7.01 -23.82
CA ALA A 129 9.96 -5.98 -24.69
C ALA A 129 11.07 -5.18 -25.39
N GLU A 130 12.16 -4.82 -24.70
CA GLU A 130 13.30 -4.13 -25.29
C GLU A 130 13.99 -5.01 -26.35
N LYS A 131 14.23 -6.29 -26.03
CA LYS A 131 14.87 -7.24 -26.95
C LYS A 131 13.95 -7.79 -28.03
N GLN A 132 12.65 -7.48 -27.98
CA GLN A 132 11.65 -7.96 -28.92
C GLN A 132 11.64 -9.50 -29.00
N VAL A 133 11.77 -10.18 -27.87
CA VAL A 133 11.65 -11.64 -27.76
C VAL A 133 10.30 -12.02 -27.16
N PHE A 134 9.84 -13.24 -27.45
CA PHE A 134 8.66 -13.80 -26.80
C PHE A 134 9.00 -14.24 -25.38
N ILE A 135 8.11 -13.94 -24.43
CA ILE A 135 8.17 -14.49 -23.08
C ILE A 135 6.78 -14.79 -22.54
N MET A 136 6.64 -15.91 -21.82
CA MET A 136 5.40 -16.36 -21.20
C MET A 136 5.65 -17.08 -19.87
N GLU A 137 4.77 -16.87 -18.89
CA GLU A 137 4.67 -17.71 -17.68
C GLU A 137 4.02 -19.05 -18.02
N ALA A 138 4.66 -20.15 -17.61
CA ALA A 138 4.20 -21.53 -17.83
C ALA A 138 3.08 -21.90 -16.86
N MET A 139 1.90 -21.30 -17.06
CA MET A 139 0.68 -21.63 -16.34
C MET A 139 -0.16 -22.64 -17.15
N TRP A 140 0.41 -23.81 -17.41
CA TRP A 140 -0.14 -24.91 -18.22
C TRP A 140 -1.62 -25.25 -17.95
N THR A 141 -2.10 -25.12 -16.70
CA THR A 141 -3.50 -25.31 -16.33
C THR A 141 -4.47 -24.49 -17.19
N ARG A 142 -4.09 -23.28 -17.61
CA ARG A 142 -4.93 -22.40 -18.44
C ARG A 142 -5.14 -22.92 -19.87
N PHE A 143 -4.28 -23.82 -20.34
CA PHE A 143 -4.30 -24.35 -21.71
C PHE A 143 -5.06 -25.67 -21.84
N TYR A 144 -5.56 -26.23 -20.74
CA TYR A 144 -6.41 -27.40 -20.79
C TYR A 144 -7.67 -27.13 -21.63
N PRO A 145 -8.06 -28.03 -22.54
CA PRO A 145 -9.33 -27.94 -23.27
C PRO A 145 -10.53 -27.79 -22.32
N LEU A 146 -10.44 -28.41 -21.14
CA LEU A 146 -11.41 -28.26 -20.05
C LEU A 146 -11.66 -26.80 -19.69
N MET A 147 -10.60 -25.99 -19.54
CA MET A 147 -10.74 -24.58 -19.17
C MET A 147 -11.54 -23.82 -20.22
N LYS A 148 -11.30 -24.09 -21.50
CA LYS A 148 -12.05 -23.46 -22.60
C LYS A 148 -13.53 -23.84 -22.55
N THR A 149 -13.85 -25.12 -22.37
CA THR A 149 -15.24 -25.58 -22.24
C THR A 149 -15.91 -24.94 -21.03
N LEU A 150 -15.22 -24.89 -19.88
CA LEU A 150 -15.74 -24.30 -18.66
C LEU A 150 -16.02 -22.79 -18.82
N GLN A 151 -15.10 -22.04 -19.43
CA GLN A 151 -15.30 -20.62 -19.74
C GLN A 151 -16.56 -20.39 -20.60
N SER A 152 -16.75 -21.22 -21.63
CA SER A 152 -17.93 -21.14 -22.50
C SER A 152 -19.22 -21.39 -21.71
N LEU A 153 -19.27 -22.42 -20.87
CA LEU A 153 -20.45 -22.71 -20.04
C LEU A 153 -20.75 -21.60 -19.03
N LEU A 154 -19.71 -21.01 -18.42
CA LEU A 154 -19.85 -19.98 -17.39
C LEU A 154 -20.24 -18.61 -17.96
N HIS A 155 -19.64 -18.19 -19.07
CA HIS A 155 -19.67 -16.80 -19.52
C HIS A 155 -20.24 -16.57 -20.92
N GLU A 156 -20.22 -17.58 -21.80
CA GLU A 156 -20.80 -17.44 -23.15
C GLU A 156 -22.24 -17.99 -23.20
N LYS A 157 -22.45 -19.19 -22.65
CA LYS A 157 -23.75 -19.87 -22.61
C LYS A 157 -24.55 -19.56 -21.34
N GLU A 158 -23.88 -19.09 -20.29
CA GLU A 158 -24.47 -18.76 -18.98
C GLU A 158 -25.34 -19.90 -18.41
N GLU A 159 -24.82 -21.13 -18.46
CA GLU A 159 -25.53 -22.33 -17.99
C GLU A 159 -25.85 -22.27 -16.49
N LEU A 160 -24.97 -21.64 -15.69
CA LEU A 160 -25.21 -21.36 -14.27
C LEU A 160 -26.03 -20.08 -14.01
N GLY A 161 -26.37 -19.33 -15.06
CA GLY A 161 -26.90 -17.98 -14.97
C GLY A 161 -25.93 -17.05 -14.26
N THR A 162 -26.43 -16.20 -13.35
CA THR A 162 -25.57 -15.31 -12.55
C THR A 162 -24.66 -16.11 -11.63
N ILE A 163 -23.35 -16.05 -11.86
CA ILE A 163 -22.32 -16.61 -10.97
C ILE A 163 -22.25 -15.78 -9.70
N TYR A 164 -22.23 -16.44 -8.55
CA TYR A 164 -22.13 -15.80 -7.23
C TYR A 164 -20.79 -16.07 -6.55
N ARG A 165 -20.35 -17.34 -6.54
CA ARG A 165 -19.22 -17.76 -5.71
C ARG A 165 -18.36 -18.82 -6.39
N MET A 166 -17.08 -18.86 -6.02
CA MET A 166 -16.19 -19.96 -6.33
C MET A 166 -15.36 -20.35 -5.11
N PHE A 167 -15.14 -21.65 -4.93
CA PHE A 167 -14.24 -22.23 -3.93
C PHE A 167 -13.16 -23.05 -4.63
N CYS A 168 -11.90 -22.90 -4.24
CA CYS A 168 -10.81 -23.76 -4.69
C CYS A 168 -9.79 -23.96 -3.57
N ASP A 169 -9.42 -25.21 -3.30
CA ASP A 169 -8.40 -25.58 -2.31
C ASP A 169 -7.29 -26.40 -2.97
N PHE A 170 -6.04 -26.10 -2.63
CA PHE A 170 -4.89 -26.91 -3.01
C PHE A 170 -4.09 -27.33 -1.76
N GLY A 171 -4.26 -28.58 -1.34
CA GLY A 171 -3.46 -29.19 -0.29
C GLY A 171 -2.38 -30.14 -0.84
N MET A 172 -1.19 -30.10 -0.23
CA MET A 172 -0.18 -31.15 -0.30
C MET A 172 0.22 -31.54 1.14
N ASP A 173 0.65 -32.78 1.33
CA ASP A 173 1.21 -33.24 2.61
C ASP A 173 2.75 -33.21 2.51
N VAL A 174 3.35 -32.11 2.99
CA VAL A 174 4.80 -31.89 2.92
C VAL A 174 5.36 -31.88 4.34
N ASP A 175 6.11 -32.92 4.69
CA ASP A 175 6.83 -33.00 5.97
C ASP A 175 8.08 -32.11 5.95
N ILE A 176 7.87 -30.79 6.03
CA ILE A 176 8.91 -29.75 6.04
C ILE A 176 10.00 -30.02 7.10
N PRO A 177 9.67 -30.45 8.35
CA PRO A 177 10.68 -30.81 9.35
C PRO A 177 11.70 -31.84 8.87
N SER A 178 11.29 -32.90 8.16
CA SER A 178 12.22 -33.96 7.72
C SER A 178 13.06 -33.61 6.48
N LEU A 179 12.69 -32.55 5.76
CA LEU A 179 13.44 -32.12 4.57
C LEU A 179 14.81 -31.51 4.91
N PRO A 180 15.82 -31.68 4.04
CA PRO A 180 17.11 -31.00 4.18
C PRO A 180 16.93 -29.48 4.08
N ALA A 181 17.84 -28.73 4.70
CA ALA A 181 17.77 -27.26 4.74
C ALA A 181 17.76 -26.61 3.34
N SER A 182 18.39 -27.25 2.34
CA SER A 182 18.45 -26.80 0.94
C SER A 182 17.21 -27.16 0.10
N SER A 183 16.19 -27.78 0.71
CA SER A 183 14.96 -28.13 0.01
C SER A 183 14.21 -26.87 -0.42
N ARG A 184 13.67 -26.85 -1.66
CA ARG A 184 12.82 -25.74 -2.14
C ARG A 184 11.56 -25.51 -1.31
N TYR A 185 11.14 -26.51 -0.52
CA TYR A 185 9.99 -26.41 0.38
C TYR A 185 10.36 -25.93 1.79
N LYS A 186 11.67 -25.76 2.07
CA LYS A 186 12.20 -25.40 3.39
C LYS A 186 13.05 -24.13 3.37
N ASP A 187 13.78 -23.90 2.28
CA ASP A 187 14.64 -22.74 2.12
C ASP A 187 13.84 -21.52 1.66
N VAL A 188 13.62 -20.57 2.57
CA VAL A 188 12.91 -19.31 2.27
C VAL A 188 13.64 -18.47 1.21
N SER A 189 14.96 -18.63 1.04
CA SER A 189 15.70 -17.92 -0.02
C SER A 189 15.39 -18.47 -1.42
N LEU A 190 14.83 -19.68 -1.51
CA LEU A 190 14.35 -20.31 -2.75
C LEU A 190 12.86 -20.04 -3.02
N GLY A 191 12.19 -19.28 -2.14
CA GLY A 191 10.76 -19.01 -2.21
C GLY A 191 9.88 -20.14 -1.68
N ALA A 192 10.33 -20.82 -0.62
CA ALA A 192 9.53 -21.83 0.09
C ALA A 192 8.24 -21.24 0.64
N GLY A 193 7.09 -21.78 0.22
CA GLY A 193 5.79 -21.31 0.69
C GLY A 193 4.63 -21.90 -0.11
N SER A 194 3.54 -22.21 0.57
CA SER A 194 2.31 -22.77 -0.03
C SER A 194 1.73 -21.83 -1.08
N LEU A 195 1.78 -20.51 -0.83
CA LEU A 195 1.22 -19.49 -1.71
C LEU A 195 1.90 -19.48 -3.07
N LEU A 196 3.24 -19.33 -3.09
CA LEU A 196 4.02 -19.28 -4.31
C LEU A 196 3.93 -20.61 -5.06
N ASP A 197 4.09 -21.74 -4.37
CA ASP A 197 4.18 -23.03 -5.04
C ASP A 197 2.83 -23.51 -5.59
N ILE A 198 1.79 -23.56 -4.74
CA ILE A 198 0.51 -24.20 -5.10
C ILE A 198 -0.69 -23.26 -5.01
N GLY A 199 -0.64 -22.21 -4.18
CA GLY A 199 -1.72 -21.24 -4.01
C GLY A 199 -2.05 -20.44 -5.27
N ILE A 200 -1.07 -20.25 -6.16
CA ILE A 200 -1.28 -19.63 -7.48
C ILE A 200 -2.33 -20.37 -8.33
N TYR A 201 -2.47 -21.69 -8.20
CA TYR A 201 -3.47 -22.45 -8.95
C TYR A 201 -4.87 -22.19 -8.40
N SER A 202 -5.04 -22.18 -7.06
CA SER A 202 -6.32 -21.81 -6.44
C SER A 202 -6.76 -20.40 -6.82
N LEU A 203 -5.80 -19.47 -6.89
CA LEU A 203 -6.04 -18.12 -7.40
C LEU A 203 -6.38 -18.11 -8.90
N THR A 204 -5.73 -18.94 -9.71
CA THR A 204 -6.02 -19.06 -11.14
C THR A 204 -7.47 -19.49 -11.38
N TRP A 205 -7.99 -20.44 -10.60
CA TRP A 205 -9.42 -20.78 -10.59
C TRP A 205 -10.29 -19.60 -10.16
N GLY A 206 -9.88 -18.88 -9.10
CA GLY A 206 -10.38 -17.57 -8.65
C GLY A 206 -10.68 -16.60 -9.76
N LEU A 207 -9.61 -16.24 -10.42
CA LEU A 207 -9.59 -15.14 -11.38
C LEU A 207 -10.22 -15.55 -12.70
N SER A 208 -10.04 -16.81 -13.11
CA SER A 208 -10.54 -17.28 -14.40
C SER A 208 -12.03 -17.61 -14.38
N THR A 209 -12.61 -18.11 -13.28
CA THR A 209 -14.03 -18.53 -13.29
C THR A 209 -15.01 -17.43 -12.86
N LEU A 210 -14.52 -16.41 -12.15
CA LEU A 210 -15.35 -15.28 -11.71
C LEU A 210 -15.39 -14.14 -12.73
N SER A 211 -14.55 -14.18 -13.76
CA SER A 211 -14.40 -13.16 -14.80
C SER A 211 -14.03 -13.82 -16.14
N ASP A 212 -14.69 -13.40 -17.21
CA ASP A 212 -14.36 -13.73 -18.60
C ASP A 212 -13.17 -12.90 -19.15
N LYS A 213 -12.83 -11.82 -18.45
CA LYS A 213 -11.73 -10.91 -18.78
C LYS A 213 -10.45 -11.26 -18.02
N ARG A 214 -9.32 -10.90 -18.61
CA ARG A 214 -7.95 -11.12 -18.10
C ARG A 214 -7.05 -9.92 -18.39
N GLY A 215 -5.93 -9.82 -17.68
CA GLY A 215 -4.97 -8.72 -17.82
C GLY A 215 -5.63 -7.36 -17.62
N ASP A 216 -5.25 -6.37 -18.42
CA ASP A 216 -5.71 -4.98 -18.29
C ASP A 216 -7.24 -4.81 -18.46
N ALA A 217 -7.91 -5.78 -19.09
CA ALA A 217 -9.36 -5.75 -19.26
C ALA A 217 -10.13 -6.26 -18.02
N ALA A 218 -9.47 -6.95 -17.10
CA ALA A 218 -10.09 -7.53 -15.92
C ALA A 218 -10.28 -6.50 -14.79
N GLU A 219 -11.38 -6.61 -14.05
CA GLU A 219 -11.52 -5.91 -12.77
C GLU A 219 -10.62 -6.60 -11.73
N ASP A 220 -9.91 -5.83 -10.91
CA ASP A 220 -9.21 -6.37 -9.75
C ASP A 220 -10.18 -6.58 -8.57
N PRO A 221 -10.22 -7.79 -7.98
CA PRO A 221 -11.03 -8.02 -6.79
C PRO A 221 -10.44 -7.30 -5.57
N GLU A 222 -11.30 -6.91 -4.63
CA GLU A 222 -10.84 -6.66 -3.25
C GLU A 222 -10.35 -7.99 -2.66
N VAL A 223 -9.17 -7.97 -2.03
CA VAL A 223 -8.54 -9.17 -1.48
C VAL A 223 -8.41 -9.06 0.03
N SER A 224 -9.00 -10.02 0.74
CA SER A 224 -8.74 -10.28 2.16
C SER A 224 -8.00 -11.60 2.29
N SER A 225 -7.00 -11.71 3.16
CA SER A 225 -6.22 -12.94 3.27
C SER A 225 -5.60 -13.14 4.65
N THR A 226 -5.27 -14.40 4.95
CA THR A 226 -4.50 -14.80 6.14
C THR A 226 -3.51 -15.89 5.74
N GLN A 227 -2.36 -15.95 6.43
CA GLN A 227 -1.37 -17.01 6.28
C GLN A 227 -0.98 -17.58 7.64
N THR A 228 -0.63 -18.86 7.66
CA THR A 228 0.03 -19.51 8.79
C THR A 228 1.50 -19.64 8.44
N LEU A 229 2.37 -19.05 9.28
CA LEU A 229 3.83 -19.14 9.11
C LEU A 229 4.41 -20.11 10.14
N GLU A 230 5.14 -21.10 9.67
CA GLU A 230 5.80 -22.11 10.51
C GLU A 230 7.26 -22.29 10.09
N HIS A 231 8.02 -23.09 10.84
CA HIS A 231 9.36 -23.56 10.47
C HIS A 231 10.36 -22.46 10.05
N GLY A 232 10.31 -21.30 10.70
CA GLY A 232 11.23 -20.18 10.41
C GLY A 232 10.72 -19.19 9.37
N GLY A 233 9.40 -19.09 9.17
CA GLY A 233 8.76 -18.06 8.36
C GLY A 233 8.19 -18.55 7.02
N ILE A 234 8.16 -19.87 6.81
CA ILE A 234 7.56 -20.50 5.64
C ILE A 234 6.04 -20.41 5.78
N ASP A 235 5.33 -19.91 4.77
CA ASP A 235 3.87 -20.02 4.76
C ASP A 235 3.46 -21.46 4.48
N THR A 236 2.94 -22.15 5.51
CA THR A 236 2.46 -23.53 5.38
C THR A 236 1.01 -23.59 4.96
N SER A 237 0.24 -22.53 5.22
CA SER A 237 -1.14 -22.39 4.74
C SER A 237 -1.46 -20.95 4.37
N SER A 238 -2.26 -20.78 3.32
CA SER A 238 -2.78 -19.48 2.88
C SER A 238 -4.27 -19.57 2.56
N SER A 239 -5.04 -18.58 3.01
CA SER A 239 -6.46 -18.43 2.67
C SER A 239 -6.70 -17.03 2.11
N VAL A 240 -7.34 -16.96 0.95
CA VAL A 240 -7.57 -15.73 0.18
C VAL A 240 -9.05 -15.63 -0.20
N LEU A 241 -9.65 -14.49 0.14
CA LEU A 241 -10.99 -14.10 -0.26
C LEU A 241 -10.92 -13.03 -1.33
N LEU A 242 -11.56 -13.27 -2.47
CA LEU A 242 -11.72 -12.33 -3.56
C LEU A 242 -13.13 -11.74 -3.52
N ARG A 243 -13.30 -10.43 -3.70
CA ARG A 243 -14.61 -9.78 -3.84
C ARG A 243 -14.62 -8.77 -4.98
N TYR A 244 -15.41 -9.04 -6.01
CA TYR A 244 -15.62 -8.12 -7.14
C TYR A 244 -16.71 -7.10 -6.79
N LYS A 245 -16.40 -5.81 -6.85
CA LYS A 245 -17.35 -4.75 -6.46
C LYS A 245 -18.45 -4.57 -7.49
N SER A 246 -18.13 -4.73 -8.76
CA SER A 246 -19.06 -4.46 -9.86
C SER A 246 -20.31 -5.33 -9.80
N ASN A 247 -20.17 -6.58 -9.32
CA ASN A 247 -21.20 -7.61 -9.40
C ASN A 247 -21.38 -8.42 -8.11
N GLY A 248 -20.58 -8.15 -7.07
CA GLY A 248 -20.66 -8.84 -5.77
C GLY A 248 -20.15 -10.27 -5.76
N ARG A 249 -19.55 -10.77 -6.85
CA ARG A 249 -18.98 -12.13 -6.92
C ARG A 249 -17.87 -12.32 -5.91
N GLN A 250 -17.79 -13.52 -5.34
CA GLN A 250 -16.77 -13.86 -4.33
C GLN A 250 -15.99 -15.12 -4.68
N GLY A 251 -14.69 -15.12 -4.38
CA GLY A 251 -13.82 -16.30 -4.47
C GLY A 251 -13.28 -16.67 -3.10
N VAL A 252 -13.20 -17.96 -2.81
CA VAL A 252 -12.51 -18.51 -1.64
C VAL A 252 -11.41 -19.44 -2.15
N CYS A 253 -10.16 -18.99 -2.06
CA CYS A 253 -9.00 -19.70 -2.57
C CYS A 253 -8.09 -20.07 -1.40
N SER A 254 -7.70 -21.33 -1.26
CA SER A 254 -6.77 -21.76 -0.21
C SER A 254 -5.65 -22.64 -0.74
N SER A 255 -4.55 -22.66 0.01
CA SER A 255 -3.45 -23.60 -0.15
C SER A 255 -2.93 -24.07 1.20
N THR A 256 -2.43 -25.30 1.27
CA THR A 256 -1.81 -25.85 2.48
C THR A 256 -0.74 -26.90 2.15
N PHE A 257 0.33 -26.93 2.93
CA PHE A 257 1.35 -27.99 2.95
C PHE A 257 1.15 -28.99 4.10
N ASN A 258 0.10 -28.81 4.90
CA ASN A 258 -0.15 -29.62 6.09
C ASN A 258 -1.11 -30.79 5.84
N TYR A 259 -1.73 -30.89 4.66
CA TYR A 259 -2.69 -31.95 4.36
C TYR A 259 -2.93 -32.11 2.84
N PRO A 260 -3.16 -33.32 2.32
CA PRO A 260 -3.47 -33.49 0.91
C PRO A 260 -4.85 -32.89 0.57
N GLY A 261 -4.93 -32.22 -0.59
CA GLY A 261 -6.16 -31.63 -1.10
C GLY A 261 -7.20 -32.69 -1.50
N ARG A 262 -8.44 -32.23 -1.70
CA ARG A 262 -9.52 -33.07 -2.20
C ARG A 262 -9.41 -33.26 -3.71
N SER A 263 -9.91 -34.39 -4.23
CA SER A 263 -10.01 -34.62 -5.67
C SER A 263 -11.09 -33.77 -6.35
N ASP A 264 -12.13 -33.35 -5.62
CA ASP A 264 -13.13 -32.37 -6.04
C ASP A 264 -12.78 -30.96 -5.55
N PHE A 265 -11.63 -30.48 -6.01
CA PHE A 265 -10.93 -29.33 -5.43
C PHE A 265 -11.59 -27.97 -5.68
N ALA A 266 -12.47 -27.83 -6.69
CA ALA A 266 -13.12 -26.56 -6.99
C ALA A 266 -14.63 -26.66 -7.21
N ARG A 267 -15.35 -25.63 -6.78
CA ARG A 267 -16.81 -25.51 -6.91
C ARG A 267 -17.20 -24.10 -7.34
N ILE A 268 -17.96 -23.99 -8.43
CA ILE A 268 -18.49 -22.73 -8.95
C ILE A 268 -20.00 -22.72 -8.78
N GLU A 269 -20.55 -21.69 -8.13
CA GLU A 269 -21.96 -21.59 -7.78
C GLU A 269 -22.64 -20.42 -8.49
N GLY A 270 -23.79 -20.69 -9.09
CA GLY A 270 -24.62 -19.68 -9.72
C GLY A 270 -26.10 -19.83 -9.43
N SER A 271 -26.88 -18.89 -9.96
CA SER A 271 -28.33 -18.83 -9.81
C SER A 271 -29.06 -20.11 -10.21
N LYS A 272 -28.63 -20.78 -11.29
CA LYS A 272 -29.29 -21.96 -11.87
C LYS A 272 -28.72 -23.30 -11.40
N GLY A 273 -27.58 -23.33 -10.72
CA GLY A 273 -26.89 -24.59 -10.42
C GLY A 273 -25.48 -24.38 -9.89
N HIS A 274 -24.66 -25.43 -9.97
CA HIS A 274 -23.23 -25.37 -9.65
C HIS A 274 -22.41 -26.33 -10.50
N ILE A 275 -21.11 -26.08 -10.61
CA ILE A 275 -20.13 -26.98 -11.22
C ILE A 275 -19.16 -27.45 -10.14
N ILE A 276 -18.79 -28.73 -10.17
CA ILE A 276 -17.72 -29.32 -9.36
C ILE A 276 -16.61 -29.76 -10.31
N VAL A 277 -15.41 -29.21 -10.14
CA VAL A 277 -14.23 -29.61 -10.91
C VAL A 277 -13.46 -30.66 -10.13
N HIS A 278 -13.01 -31.71 -10.82
CA HIS A 278 -12.26 -32.79 -10.23
C HIS A 278 -10.98 -33.15 -11.00
N GLY A 279 -10.05 -33.77 -10.28
CA GLY A 279 -8.78 -34.27 -10.81
C GLY A 279 -7.79 -34.61 -9.69
N GLU A 280 -6.55 -34.90 -10.07
CA GLU A 280 -5.46 -35.17 -9.12
C GLU A 280 -5.16 -33.96 -8.23
N THR A 281 -5.08 -32.77 -8.83
CA THR A 281 -4.84 -31.49 -8.15
C THR A 281 -5.44 -30.33 -8.93
N PRO A 282 -5.58 -29.12 -8.33
CA PRO A 282 -5.96 -27.91 -9.04
C PRO A 282 -5.09 -27.54 -10.24
N SER A 283 -3.83 -27.97 -10.27
CA SER A 283 -2.93 -27.75 -11.42
C SER A 283 -3.16 -28.73 -12.57
N SER A 284 -3.77 -29.88 -12.29
CA SER A 284 -3.91 -31.02 -13.20
C SER A 284 -5.36 -31.53 -13.24
N PRO A 285 -6.34 -30.70 -13.66
CA PRO A 285 -7.74 -31.10 -13.71
C PRO A 285 -7.96 -32.28 -14.69
N GLU A 286 -9.06 -33.01 -14.51
CA GLU A 286 -9.44 -34.15 -15.37
C GLU A 286 -10.84 -33.99 -15.96
N GLY A 287 -11.76 -33.41 -15.19
CA GLY A 287 -13.14 -33.22 -15.60
C GLY A 287 -13.90 -32.29 -14.68
N PHE A 288 -15.17 -32.06 -15.01
CA PHE A 288 -16.10 -31.41 -14.11
C PHE A 288 -17.52 -31.93 -14.32
N THR A 289 -18.34 -31.79 -13.28
CA THR A 289 -19.77 -32.14 -13.31
C THR A 289 -20.60 -30.87 -13.17
N LEU A 290 -21.56 -30.68 -14.07
CA LEU A 290 -22.56 -29.62 -14.04
C LEU A 290 -23.84 -30.12 -13.38
N HIS A 291 -24.31 -29.43 -12.34
CA HIS A 291 -25.56 -29.73 -11.65
C HIS A 291 -26.55 -28.56 -11.76
N LEU A 292 -27.64 -28.75 -12.49
CA LEU A 292 -28.69 -27.73 -12.65
C LEU A 292 -29.87 -27.97 -11.68
N LYS A 293 -30.40 -26.88 -11.10
CA LYS A 293 -31.56 -26.92 -10.19
C LYS A 293 -32.84 -27.33 -10.92
N SER A 294 -33.03 -26.81 -12.14
CA SER A 294 -34.21 -27.12 -12.96
C SER A 294 -34.03 -28.48 -13.63
N GLY A 295 -34.92 -29.43 -13.32
CA GLY A 295 -34.94 -30.76 -13.94
C GLY A 295 -33.98 -31.78 -13.31
N GLY A 296 -33.19 -31.40 -12.29
CA GLY A 296 -32.24 -32.31 -11.63
C GLY A 296 -31.16 -32.87 -12.56
N MET A 297 -30.84 -32.14 -13.64
CA MET A 297 -29.91 -32.59 -14.67
C MET A 297 -28.47 -32.53 -14.14
N GLU A 298 -27.76 -33.64 -14.32
CA GLU A 298 -26.35 -33.81 -14.02
C GLU A 298 -25.62 -34.20 -15.33
N GLU A 299 -24.61 -33.43 -15.71
CA GLU A 299 -23.82 -33.69 -16.92
C GLU A 299 -22.34 -33.74 -16.59
N HIS A 300 -21.67 -34.81 -17.04
CA HIS A 300 -20.26 -35.04 -16.80
C HIS A 300 -19.41 -34.69 -18.02
N TYR A 301 -18.40 -33.85 -17.81
CA TYR A 301 -17.45 -33.44 -18.83
C TYR A 301 -16.09 -34.05 -18.52
N ASN A 302 -15.69 -35.06 -19.31
CA ASN A 302 -14.41 -35.74 -19.18
C ASN A 302 -13.50 -35.39 -20.36
N PHE A 303 -12.20 -35.25 -20.10
CA PHE A 303 -11.22 -34.85 -21.12
C PHE A 303 -10.09 -35.86 -21.21
N GLU A 304 -9.76 -36.29 -22.42
CA GLU A 304 -8.63 -37.19 -22.64
C GLU A 304 -7.31 -36.44 -22.37
N LYS A 305 -6.47 -37.03 -21.53
CA LYS A 305 -5.18 -36.47 -21.11
C LYS A 305 -4.11 -37.56 -21.15
N PRO A 306 -3.48 -37.82 -22.31
CA PRO A 306 -2.50 -38.91 -22.47
C PRO A 306 -1.15 -38.64 -21.78
N GLY A 307 -1.06 -37.53 -21.05
CA GLY A 307 0.14 -37.04 -20.40
C GLY A 307 -0.21 -36.15 -19.22
N ARG A 308 0.63 -35.18 -18.89
CA ARG A 308 0.30 -34.22 -17.83
C ARG A 308 -0.54 -33.07 -18.39
N GLY A 309 -0.22 -32.48 -19.53
CA GLY A 309 -0.93 -31.35 -20.15
C GLY A 309 -0.03 -30.18 -20.57
N PHE A 310 1.29 -30.30 -20.39
CA PHE A 310 2.28 -29.28 -20.77
C PHE A 310 2.37 -29.10 -22.30
N PHE A 311 2.02 -30.13 -23.06
CA PHE A 311 2.04 -30.03 -24.52
C PHE A 311 1.04 -29.00 -25.10
N TRP A 312 -0.05 -28.67 -24.40
CA TRP A 312 -0.99 -27.65 -24.88
C TRP A 312 -0.44 -26.23 -24.72
N GLU A 313 0.30 -25.94 -23.65
CA GLU A 313 1.00 -24.66 -23.53
C GLU A 313 2.18 -24.58 -24.51
N ALA A 314 2.90 -25.69 -24.73
CA ALA A 314 3.99 -25.74 -25.70
C ALA A 314 3.50 -25.52 -27.14
N ASP A 315 2.35 -26.13 -27.50
CA ASP A 315 1.65 -25.87 -28.76
C ASP A 315 1.31 -24.38 -28.89
N ALA A 316 0.79 -23.74 -27.83
CA ALA A 316 0.47 -22.32 -27.85
C ALA A 316 1.70 -21.43 -28.06
N VAL A 317 2.83 -21.73 -27.41
CA VAL A 317 4.11 -21.05 -27.65
C VAL A 317 4.53 -21.19 -29.12
N ALA A 318 4.43 -22.39 -29.69
CA ALA A 318 4.81 -22.62 -31.08
C ALA A 318 3.98 -21.78 -32.07
N HIS A 319 2.67 -21.63 -31.82
CA HIS A 319 1.82 -20.76 -32.62
C HIS A 319 2.15 -19.28 -32.45
N ASP A 320 2.47 -18.84 -31.24
CA ASP A 320 2.86 -17.45 -30.97
C ASP A 320 4.18 -17.10 -31.66
N LEU A 321 5.18 -17.99 -31.57
CA LEU A 321 6.47 -17.83 -32.25
C LEU A 321 6.30 -17.80 -33.77
N LYS A 322 5.53 -18.74 -34.35
CA LYS A 322 5.24 -18.74 -35.80
C LYS A 322 4.51 -17.48 -36.26
N ALA A 323 3.65 -16.92 -35.41
CA ALA A 323 2.95 -15.67 -35.68
C ALA A 323 3.76 -14.40 -35.36
N GLY A 324 4.98 -14.54 -34.86
CA GLY A 324 5.83 -13.41 -34.46
C GLY A 324 5.34 -12.63 -33.24
N ARG A 325 4.42 -13.20 -32.45
CA ARG A 325 3.90 -12.57 -31.22
C ARG A 325 4.97 -12.57 -30.13
N LYS A 326 4.92 -11.57 -29.25
CA LYS A 326 5.87 -11.41 -28.12
C LYS A 326 5.29 -11.84 -26.77
N GLN A 327 3.98 -12.04 -26.72
CA GLN A 327 3.27 -12.53 -25.56
C GLN A 327 2.11 -13.42 -26.01
N ASN A 328 1.64 -14.27 -25.10
CA ASN A 328 0.51 -15.15 -25.33
C ASN A 328 -0.81 -14.46 -25.00
N SER A 329 -1.88 -14.80 -25.72
CA SER A 329 -3.21 -14.20 -25.50
C SER A 329 -3.97 -14.80 -24.32
N THR A 330 -3.66 -16.04 -23.92
CA THR A 330 -4.25 -16.74 -22.77
C THR A 330 -3.56 -16.35 -21.47
N VAL A 331 -2.23 -16.15 -21.51
CA VAL A 331 -1.39 -15.70 -20.40
C VAL A 331 -0.63 -14.43 -20.83
N PRO A 332 -1.33 -13.30 -21.02
CA PRO A 332 -0.66 -12.04 -21.33
C PRO A 332 0.15 -11.55 -20.14
N TRP A 333 1.18 -10.74 -20.40
CA TRP A 333 2.07 -10.22 -19.34
C TRP A 333 1.28 -9.50 -18.23
N ALA A 334 0.27 -8.72 -18.63
CA ALA A 334 -0.64 -8.03 -17.72
C ALA A 334 -1.37 -8.99 -16.76
N GLU A 335 -1.74 -10.19 -17.20
CA GLU A 335 -2.39 -11.18 -16.33
C GLU A 335 -1.40 -11.78 -15.34
N THR A 336 -0.19 -12.15 -15.78
CA THR A 336 0.87 -12.62 -14.86
C THR A 336 1.19 -11.55 -13.82
N LEU A 337 1.35 -10.28 -14.21
CA LEU A 337 1.57 -9.17 -13.29
C LEU A 337 0.40 -8.99 -12.32
N ARG A 338 -0.84 -9.09 -12.79
CA ARG A 338 -2.04 -9.01 -11.95
C ARG A 338 -2.06 -10.11 -10.88
N VAL A 339 -1.79 -11.37 -11.25
CA VAL A 339 -1.72 -12.48 -10.30
C VAL A 339 -0.58 -12.28 -9.30
N MET A 340 0.60 -11.92 -9.78
CA MET A 340 1.78 -11.66 -8.94
C MET A 340 1.52 -10.53 -7.93
N ARG A 341 0.87 -9.43 -8.34
CA ARG A 341 0.51 -8.31 -7.43
C ARG A 341 -0.49 -8.74 -6.36
N ILE A 342 -1.44 -9.61 -6.70
CA ILE A 342 -2.37 -10.21 -5.72
C ILE A 342 -1.59 -11.06 -4.71
N MET A 343 -0.70 -11.93 -5.18
CA MET A 343 0.13 -12.78 -4.33
C MET A 343 1.08 -11.98 -3.43
N ASP A 344 1.69 -10.90 -3.95
CA ASP A 344 2.49 -9.96 -3.17
C ASP A 344 1.66 -9.32 -2.06
N GLY A 345 0.42 -8.93 -2.35
CA GLY A 345 -0.51 -8.40 -1.35
C GLY A 345 -0.84 -9.43 -0.27
N VAL A 346 -1.07 -10.70 -0.65
CA VAL A 346 -1.33 -11.79 0.29
C VAL A 346 -0.12 -12.02 1.20
N ARG A 347 1.08 -12.15 0.61
CA ARG A 347 2.35 -12.32 1.32
C ARG A 347 2.60 -11.19 2.32
N LYS A 348 2.44 -9.94 1.88
CA LYS A 348 2.65 -8.75 2.71
C LYS A 348 1.72 -8.74 3.93
N ARG A 349 0.45 -9.10 3.75
CA ARG A 349 -0.54 -9.20 4.85
C ARG A 349 -0.27 -10.38 5.77
N GLY A 350 0.14 -11.53 5.23
CA GLY A 350 0.37 -12.75 6.00
C GLY A 350 1.73 -12.81 6.70
N GLY A 351 2.66 -11.93 6.35
CA GLY A 351 3.95 -11.78 7.03
C GLY A 351 5.09 -12.66 6.48
N ALA A 352 4.84 -13.50 5.48
CA ALA A 352 5.90 -14.27 4.82
C ALA A 352 6.93 -13.33 4.17
N ARG A 353 8.22 -13.71 4.25
CA ARG A 353 9.37 -12.95 3.74
C ARG A 353 10.36 -13.88 3.06
N PHE A 354 10.99 -13.39 2.00
CA PHE A 354 12.04 -14.11 1.28
C PHE A 354 13.35 -13.31 1.29
N THR A 355 14.41 -13.96 1.75
CA THR A 355 15.73 -13.35 1.90
C THR A 355 16.28 -12.85 0.57
N GLY A 356 16.83 -11.63 0.54
CA GLY A 356 17.37 -11.00 -0.68
C GLY A 356 16.31 -10.46 -1.67
N VAL A 357 15.04 -10.83 -1.49
CA VAL A 357 13.90 -10.27 -2.24
C VAL A 357 13.25 -9.14 -1.43
N ASP A 358 13.12 -9.34 -0.11
CA ASP A 358 12.55 -8.35 0.82
C ASP A 358 13.63 -7.57 1.61
N ASP A 359 14.91 -7.96 1.54
CA ASP A 359 16.04 -7.37 2.31
C ASP A 359 16.78 -6.22 1.58
N CYS A 360 16.44 -5.95 0.31
CA CYS A 360 16.99 -4.84 -0.47
C CYS A 360 15.97 -3.70 -0.60
N ALA A 361 15.56 -3.12 0.52
CA ALA A 361 14.81 -1.87 0.57
C ALA A 361 15.62 -0.77 1.27
N GLY A 362 16.91 -0.68 0.90
CA GLY A 362 17.81 0.42 1.22
C GLY A 362 18.20 1.22 -0.01
N ILE A 363 17.35 1.34 -1.03
CA ILE A 363 17.58 2.18 -2.21
C ILE A 363 16.22 2.52 -2.81
N GLY A 364 15.96 3.82 -3.06
CA GLY A 364 14.66 4.36 -3.42
C GLY A 364 14.04 3.74 -4.68
N PHE A 365 12.70 3.77 -4.79
CA PHE A 365 12.05 3.31 -6.02
C PHE A 365 10.87 4.15 -6.47
N GLU A 366 11.08 4.66 -7.68
CA GLU A 366 10.16 4.79 -8.82
C GLU A 366 8.97 3.83 -8.80
N ARG A 367 7.80 4.43 -9.11
CA ARG A 367 6.66 3.75 -9.72
C ARG A 367 6.52 4.23 -11.16
N HIS A 368 6.56 3.35 -12.14
CA HIS A 368 6.01 3.58 -13.48
C HIS A 368 5.43 2.22 -13.93
N ALA A 369 4.44 2.07 -14.79
CA ALA A 369 3.44 2.94 -15.41
C ALA A 369 2.41 2.00 -16.10
N GLU A 370 1.22 2.53 -16.39
CA GLU A 370 0.24 1.97 -17.35
C GLU A 370 0.73 2.11 -18.83
N PRO A 371 0.08 1.44 -19.81
CA PRO A 371 0.69 1.01 -21.08
C PRO A 371 0.86 2.08 -22.17
N LYS A 372 1.88 1.87 -23.03
CA LYS A 372 2.34 2.77 -24.11
C LYS A 372 1.39 2.84 -25.31
N GLU A 373 0.93 4.06 -25.63
CA GLU A 373 0.60 4.48 -27.01
C GLU A 373 1.87 4.57 -27.88
N THR A 374 1.67 4.35 -29.17
CA THR A 374 2.66 4.25 -30.25
C THR A 374 3.58 5.46 -30.42
N LYS A 375 4.85 5.19 -30.75
CA LYS A 375 5.93 6.13 -31.09
C LYS A 375 5.52 7.11 -32.21
N ALA A 376 5.39 8.39 -31.86
CA ALA A 376 5.82 9.50 -32.71
C ALA A 376 7.05 10.14 -32.07
N ALA A 377 8.04 10.48 -32.91
CA ALA A 377 9.31 11.19 -32.68
C ALA A 377 9.71 11.57 -31.24
N MET A 378 10.95 11.19 -30.85
CA MET A 378 11.66 11.76 -29.71
C MET A 378 11.57 13.29 -29.74
N SER A 379 10.73 13.83 -28.85
CA SER A 379 10.69 15.22 -28.45
C SER A 379 10.96 15.22 -26.96
N THR A 380 11.94 15.99 -26.51
CA THR A 380 12.21 16.30 -25.11
C THR A 380 10.94 16.80 -24.42
N THR A 381 10.23 15.94 -23.70
CA THR A 381 9.08 16.35 -22.88
C THR A 381 9.58 16.78 -21.51
N THR A 382 9.81 18.08 -21.41
CA THR A 382 9.94 18.84 -20.16
C THR A 382 8.84 18.47 -19.17
N ALA A 383 9.18 18.27 -17.90
CA ALA A 383 8.21 18.22 -16.81
C ALA A 383 7.24 19.40 -16.94
N THR A 384 5.93 19.14 -16.88
CA THR A 384 4.93 20.20 -16.90
C THR A 384 5.04 20.94 -15.57
N THR A 385 5.80 22.03 -15.52
CA THR A 385 6.01 22.82 -14.31
C THR A 385 5.20 24.12 -14.38
N ILE A 386 4.62 24.52 -13.26
CA ILE A 386 4.28 25.93 -13.07
C ILE A 386 5.61 26.63 -12.79
N VAL A 387 6.02 27.54 -13.66
CA VAL A 387 7.29 28.26 -13.53
C VAL A 387 7.29 29.02 -12.20
N PRO A 388 8.20 28.69 -11.26
CA PRO A 388 8.42 29.45 -10.03
C PRO A 388 8.65 30.93 -10.34
N SER A 389 7.89 31.81 -9.69
CA SER A 389 8.04 33.26 -9.87
C SER A 389 9.25 33.80 -9.10
N LYS A 390 9.53 33.26 -7.91
CA LYS A 390 10.51 33.81 -6.94
C LYS A 390 11.46 32.72 -6.41
N ALA A 391 12.60 33.14 -5.85
CA ALA A 391 13.56 32.24 -5.21
C ALA A 391 12.93 31.49 -4.01
N ASN A 392 13.42 30.29 -3.69
CA ASN A 392 12.94 29.58 -2.51
C ASN A 392 13.61 30.15 -1.25
N ILE A 393 12.80 30.59 -0.29
CA ILE A 393 13.23 31.03 1.04
C ILE A 393 12.52 30.20 2.09
N GLY A 394 13.11 30.08 3.27
CA GLY A 394 12.58 29.38 4.42
C GLY A 394 12.78 30.13 5.72
N VAL A 395 12.04 29.72 6.76
CA VAL A 395 12.13 30.27 8.12
C VAL A 395 12.91 29.30 9.00
N TYR A 396 14.03 29.79 9.53
CA TYR A 396 15.03 29.00 10.24
C TYR A 396 15.12 29.37 11.72
N THR A 397 15.46 28.38 12.54
CA THR A 397 15.89 28.52 13.94
C THR A 397 17.22 27.78 14.16
N ASN A 398 17.86 27.97 15.31
CA ASN A 398 19.07 27.27 15.70
C ASN A 398 19.13 27.02 17.22
N PRO A 399 20.17 26.33 17.74
CA PRO A 399 20.34 26.13 19.19
C PRO A 399 20.60 27.42 19.99
N ALA A 400 20.95 28.53 19.33
CA ALA A 400 21.13 29.84 19.95
C ALA A 400 19.81 30.63 20.10
N HIS A 401 18.67 30.03 19.70
CA HIS A 401 17.35 30.65 19.73
C HIS A 401 17.19 31.85 18.80
N ASP A 402 17.97 31.90 17.72
CA ASP A 402 17.78 32.87 16.65
C ASP A 402 16.61 32.46 15.75
N LEU A 403 15.98 33.44 15.10
CA LEU A 403 14.93 33.22 14.10
C LEU A 403 15.16 34.15 12.90
N TRP A 404 15.27 33.60 11.70
CA TRP A 404 15.54 34.39 10.50
C TRP A 404 14.94 33.77 9.23
N VAL A 405 14.89 34.58 8.17
CA VAL A 405 14.51 34.14 6.82
C VAL A 405 15.78 34.06 5.97
N ALA A 406 15.97 32.94 5.26
CA ALA A 406 17.10 32.72 4.38
C ALA A 406 16.72 31.86 3.17
N ASP A 407 17.61 31.74 2.19
CA ASP A 407 17.42 30.82 1.06
C ASP A 407 17.26 29.38 1.53
N ALA A 408 16.40 28.63 0.85
CA ALA A 408 16.07 27.25 1.20
C ALA A 408 16.10 26.32 -0.01
N LEU A 409 16.31 25.03 0.26
CA LEU A 409 16.18 23.97 -0.74
C LEU A 409 14.73 23.45 -0.81
N PRO A 410 14.27 22.95 -1.97
CA PRO A 410 14.96 22.97 -3.27
C PRO A 410 15.07 24.40 -3.83
N SER A 411 16.16 24.71 -4.51
CA SER A 411 16.36 26.00 -5.18
C SER A 411 15.33 26.20 -6.31
N LYS A 412 15.16 27.46 -6.74
CA LYS A 412 14.24 27.80 -7.83
C LYS A 412 14.52 26.99 -9.10
N GLU A 413 15.80 26.87 -9.45
CA GLU A 413 16.27 26.14 -10.64
C GLU A 413 15.97 24.64 -10.52
N GLU A 414 16.18 24.03 -9.35
CA GLU A 414 15.84 22.62 -9.11
C GLU A 414 14.33 22.36 -9.21
N VAL A 415 13.49 23.32 -8.81
CA VAL A 415 12.03 23.23 -8.97
C VAL A 415 11.63 23.35 -10.44
N GLU A 416 12.22 24.28 -11.20
CA GLU A 416 11.95 24.48 -12.63
C GLU A 416 12.27 23.24 -13.46
N LYS A 417 13.39 22.59 -13.16
CA LYS A 417 13.85 21.39 -13.87
C LYS A 417 13.25 20.10 -13.32
N GLY A 418 12.74 20.11 -12.08
CA GLY A 418 12.24 18.92 -11.38
C GLY A 418 13.33 17.90 -11.02
N GLU A 419 14.61 18.27 -11.09
CA GLU A 419 15.76 17.37 -10.91
C GLU A 419 15.90 16.83 -9.48
N SER A 420 15.38 17.56 -8.49
CA SER A 420 15.46 17.18 -7.08
C SER A 420 14.33 16.25 -6.61
N LEU A 421 13.33 15.99 -7.45
CA LEU A 421 12.18 15.17 -7.08
C LEU A 421 12.54 13.68 -7.09
N GLN A 422 12.38 13.04 -5.95
CA GLN A 422 12.47 11.59 -5.89
C GLN A 422 11.17 10.96 -6.38
N PRO A 423 11.20 9.67 -6.72
CA PRO A 423 9.99 9.06 -7.18
C PRO A 423 8.93 8.93 -6.09
N GLY A 424 7.69 9.18 -6.51
CA GLY A 424 6.54 9.31 -5.62
C GLY A 424 6.41 10.71 -5.02
N GLU A 425 7.31 11.65 -5.30
CA GLU A 425 7.26 13.01 -4.77
C GLU A 425 6.61 14.03 -5.72
N VAL A 426 6.10 15.09 -5.10
CA VAL A 426 5.67 16.33 -5.73
C VAL A 426 6.41 17.51 -5.12
N THR A 427 6.63 18.56 -5.90
CA THR A 427 7.02 19.86 -5.36
C THR A 427 5.75 20.67 -5.14
N ILE A 428 5.59 21.15 -3.92
CA ILE A 428 4.47 21.97 -3.50
C ILE A 428 4.95 23.41 -3.38
N GLY A 429 4.31 24.32 -4.11
CA GLY A 429 4.37 25.75 -3.82
C GLY A 429 3.49 26.02 -2.61
N ILE A 430 4.08 26.15 -1.43
CA ILE A 430 3.35 26.38 -0.19
C ILE A 430 2.70 27.76 -0.28
N LYS A 431 1.41 27.82 0.03
CA LYS A 431 0.61 29.05 -0.06
C LYS A 431 0.25 29.59 1.31
N SER A 432 -0.13 28.71 2.24
CA SER A 432 -0.47 29.08 3.61
C SER A 432 0.13 28.08 4.60
N THR A 433 0.75 28.59 5.66
CA THR A 433 1.23 27.81 6.79
C THR A 433 0.79 28.43 8.11
N GLY A 434 0.15 27.65 8.98
CA GLY A 434 -0.17 28.06 10.34
C GLY A 434 1.06 27.96 11.26
N ILE A 435 1.23 28.93 12.15
CA ILE A 435 2.21 28.82 13.24
C ILE A 435 1.58 28.02 14.39
N CYS A 436 2.29 27.02 14.88
CA CYS A 436 1.93 26.25 16.05
C CYS A 436 2.75 26.67 17.28
N GLY A 437 2.22 26.41 18.47
CA GLY A 437 2.97 26.60 19.72
C GLY A 437 4.27 25.80 19.75
N SER A 438 4.35 24.65 19.06
CA SER A 438 5.59 23.87 18.97
C SER A 438 6.67 24.57 18.15
N ASP A 439 6.32 25.33 17.10
CA ASP A 439 7.31 26.09 16.33
C ASP A 439 7.93 27.20 17.19
N VAL A 440 7.09 27.89 17.97
CA VAL A 440 7.53 28.88 18.97
C VAL A 440 8.36 28.22 20.08
N HIS A 441 8.02 27.01 20.50
CA HIS A 441 8.75 26.29 21.54
C HIS A 441 10.11 25.78 21.05
N PHE A 442 10.24 25.34 19.80
CA PHE A 442 11.53 25.04 19.18
C PHE A 442 12.41 26.29 19.08
N TRP A 443 11.81 27.45 18.77
CA TRP A 443 12.52 28.73 18.78
C TRP A 443 13.00 29.12 20.19
N HIS A 444 12.11 29.24 21.17
CA HIS A 444 12.48 29.77 22.49
C HIS A 444 13.19 28.79 23.43
N ALA A 445 12.86 27.49 23.36
CA ALA A 445 13.38 26.49 24.28
C ALA A 445 14.31 25.47 23.61
N GLY A 446 14.42 25.49 22.27
CA GLY A 446 15.33 24.61 21.52
C GLY A 446 14.94 23.13 21.52
N ARG A 447 13.85 22.73 22.18
CA ARG A 447 13.43 21.33 22.25
C ARG A 447 11.97 21.14 22.67
N ILE A 448 11.44 19.95 22.39
CA ILE A 448 10.18 19.42 22.95
C ILE A 448 10.43 17.94 23.30
N GLY A 449 10.47 17.61 24.59
CA GLY A 449 10.82 16.26 25.03
C GLY A 449 12.14 15.77 24.43
N PRO A 450 12.16 14.64 23.70
CA PRO A 450 13.37 14.09 23.06
C PRO A 450 13.76 14.80 21.75
N MET A 451 12.93 15.70 21.21
CA MET A 451 13.17 16.37 19.95
C MET A 451 13.99 17.65 20.20
N VAL A 452 15.25 17.67 19.81
CA VAL A 452 16.21 18.75 20.14
C VAL A 452 16.70 19.44 18.87
N VAL A 453 16.71 20.76 18.85
CA VAL A 453 17.35 21.57 17.79
C VAL A 453 18.85 21.53 18.03
N GLU A 454 19.58 20.77 17.21
CA GLU A 454 21.04 20.60 17.31
C GLU A 454 21.82 21.45 16.30
N ASP A 455 21.16 21.93 15.24
CA ASP A 455 21.74 22.77 14.19
C ASP A 455 20.65 23.68 13.58
N THR A 456 21.01 24.43 12.54
CA THR A 456 20.14 25.24 11.70
C THR A 456 18.98 24.40 11.16
N HIS A 457 17.75 24.82 11.47
CA HIS A 457 16.56 24.01 11.27
C HIS A 457 15.38 24.82 10.72
N VAL A 458 14.68 24.28 9.72
CA VAL A 458 13.49 24.91 9.12
C VAL A 458 12.23 24.53 9.91
N LEU A 459 11.41 25.52 10.26
CA LEU A 459 10.18 25.33 11.05
C LEU A 459 8.92 25.07 10.21
N GLY A 460 7.80 24.81 10.89
CA GLY A 460 6.44 24.77 10.31
C GLY A 460 5.96 23.41 9.82
N HIS A 461 4.71 23.07 10.12
CA HIS A 461 4.13 21.77 9.78
C HIS A 461 2.62 21.81 9.45
N GLU A 462 1.97 22.96 9.60
CA GLU A 462 0.54 23.14 9.32
C GLU A 462 0.33 23.81 7.95
N SER A 463 0.50 23.12 6.83
CA SER A 463 0.59 23.79 5.51
C SER A 463 -0.35 23.26 4.43
N ALA A 464 -0.73 24.15 3.52
CA ALA A 464 -1.35 23.82 2.25
C ALA A 464 -0.77 24.67 1.11
N GLY A 465 -0.87 24.14 -0.10
CA GLY A 465 -0.30 24.77 -1.27
C GLY A 465 -0.81 24.16 -2.57
N ILE A 466 -0.07 24.39 -3.63
CA ILE A 466 -0.36 23.91 -4.98
C ILE A 466 0.78 23.04 -5.49
N VAL A 467 0.46 21.93 -6.15
CA VAL A 467 1.46 21.10 -6.82
C VAL A 467 2.03 21.89 -8.00
N VAL A 468 3.31 22.27 -7.95
CA VAL A 468 3.97 23.05 -9.02
C VAL A 468 4.82 22.19 -9.94
N ALA A 469 5.27 21.04 -9.45
CA ALA A 469 5.99 20.02 -10.21
C ALA A 469 5.67 18.65 -9.62
N LYS A 470 5.81 17.59 -10.43
CA LYS A 470 5.67 16.22 -9.96
C LYS A 470 6.70 15.31 -10.60
N HIS A 471 7.19 14.33 -9.83
CA HIS A 471 7.97 13.26 -10.43
C HIS A 471 7.08 12.50 -11.43
N PRO A 472 7.60 12.07 -12.59
CA PRO A 472 6.81 11.34 -13.59
C PRO A 472 6.07 10.12 -13.03
N SER A 473 6.59 9.49 -11.96
CA SER A 473 5.96 8.36 -11.27
C SER A 473 4.63 8.67 -10.59
N VAL A 474 4.31 9.94 -10.37
CA VAL A 474 3.12 10.36 -9.62
C VAL A 474 1.91 10.44 -10.56
N THR A 475 1.01 9.47 -10.41
CA THR A 475 -0.28 9.42 -11.14
C THR A 475 -1.46 9.96 -10.32
N THR A 476 -1.30 10.11 -8.99
CA THR A 476 -2.38 10.50 -8.08
C THR A 476 -2.66 12.01 -8.04
N HIS A 477 -1.67 12.81 -8.43
CA HIS A 477 -1.68 14.27 -8.41
C HIS A 477 -1.26 14.84 -9.77
N ASN A 478 -1.80 16.02 -10.07
CA ASN A 478 -1.46 16.81 -11.23
C ASN A 478 -0.91 18.17 -10.80
N VAL A 479 -0.07 18.75 -11.66
CA VAL A 479 0.34 20.13 -11.49
C VAL A 479 -0.89 21.04 -11.57
N GLY A 480 -1.00 21.96 -10.61
CA GLY A 480 -2.18 22.78 -10.38
C GLY A 480 -3.11 22.27 -9.28
N ASP A 481 -2.98 21.02 -8.82
CA ASP A 481 -3.80 20.50 -7.73
C ASP A 481 -3.52 21.27 -6.43
N ARG A 482 -4.58 21.74 -5.76
CA ARG A 482 -4.49 22.24 -4.39
C ARG A 482 -4.40 21.07 -3.42
N VAL A 483 -3.42 21.11 -2.53
CA VAL A 483 -3.16 20.05 -1.55
C VAL A 483 -2.93 20.61 -0.16
N ALA A 484 -3.40 19.88 0.85
CA ALA A 484 -2.96 20.04 2.23
C ALA A 484 -1.89 18.99 2.54
N VAL A 485 -0.86 19.40 3.28
CA VAL A 485 0.31 18.55 3.53
C VAL A 485 0.17 17.88 4.89
N GLU A 486 0.18 16.56 4.90
CA GLU A 486 0.35 15.77 6.12
C GLU A 486 1.85 15.69 6.46
N PRO A 487 2.32 16.25 7.58
CA PRO A 487 3.74 16.37 7.86
C PRO A 487 4.43 15.05 8.30
N ASN A 488 3.67 13.96 8.50
CA ASN A 488 4.18 12.64 8.90
C ASN A 488 4.61 11.81 7.67
N ILE A 489 5.92 11.64 7.44
CA ILE A 489 6.44 10.66 6.47
C ILE A 489 6.86 9.41 7.24
N ILE A 490 6.23 8.28 6.96
CA ILE A 490 6.41 7.02 7.71
C ILE A 490 7.29 6.02 6.95
N CYS A 491 7.83 5.02 7.64
CA CYS A 491 8.58 3.92 7.00
C CYS A 491 7.68 2.88 6.31
N GLY A 492 6.45 2.70 6.78
CA GLY A 492 5.50 1.74 6.22
C GLY A 492 5.75 0.27 6.57
N GLU A 493 6.73 -0.02 7.42
CA GLU A 493 7.20 -1.38 7.73
C GLU A 493 7.18 -1.76 9.23
N CYS A 494 7.25 -0.78 10.14
CA CYS A 494 7.25 -1.07 11.59
C CYS A 494 5.85 -1.41 12.11
N GLU A 495 5.74 -2.08 13.26
CA GLU A 495 4.46 -2.49 13.85
C GLU A 495 3.44 -1.33 13.97
N PRO A 496 3.81 -0.12 14.44
CA PRO A 496 2.91 1.03 14.42
C PRO A 496 2.35 1.36 13.03
N CYS A 497 3.17 1.30 11.98
CA CYS A 497 2.70 1.52 10.61
C CYS A 497 1.73 0.43 10.17
N LEU A 498 2.11 -0.84 10.37
CA LEU A 498 1.35 -2.00 9.90
C LEU A 498 0.01 -2.18 10.63
N THR A 499 -0.08 -1.74 11.89
CA THR A 499 -1.33 -1.74 12.68
C THR A 499 -2.20 -0.50 12.44
N GLY A 500 -1.81 0.39 11.52
CA GLY A 500 -2.52 1.63 11.20
C GLY A 500 -2.31 2.78 12.18
N LYS A 501 -1.50 2.59 13.23
CA LYS A 501 -1.07 3.61 14.20
C LYS A 501 0.23 4.30 13.75
N TYR A 502 0.29 4.69 12.48
CA TYR A 502 1.52 5.17 11.86
C TYR A 502 2.07 6.47 12.48
N ASN A 503 1.28 7.17 13.30
CA ASN A 503 1.72 8.28 14.13
C ASN A 503 2.79 7.88 15.15
N GLY A 504 2.87 6.60 15.51
CA GLY A 504 3.92 6.02 16.34
C GLY A 504 5.04 5.36 15.56
N CYS A 505 5.17 5.62 14.25
CA CYS A 505 6.23 5.04 13.44
C CYS A 505 7.62 5.30 14.04
N GLU A 506 8.41 4.23 14.17
CA GLU A 506 9.75 4.26 14.81
C GLU A 506 10.77 5.08 14.00
N ASN A 507 10.60 5.13 12.68
CA ASN A 507 11.45 5.85 11.74
C ASN A 507 10.69 7.02 11.07
N VAL A 508 9.82 7.70 11.82
CA VAL A 508 9.01 8.80 11.29
C VAL A 508 9.86 10.03 10.97
N ALA A 509 9.79 10.51 9.74
CA ALA A 509 10.31 11.80 9.34
C ALA A 509 9.18 12.85 9.41
N PHE A 510 9.06 13.51 10.57
CA PHE A 510 8.05 14.55 10.78
C PHE A 510 8.57 15.93 10.40
N ARG A 511 7.94 16.57 9.42
CA ARG A 511 8.33 17.93 9.01
C ARG A 511 8.30 18.89 10.20
N SER A 512 9.37 19.66 10.38
CA SER A 512 9.61 20.59 11.50
C SER A 512 10.05 19.95 12.82
N THR A 513 9.99 18.63 13.00
CA THR A 513 10.69 17.99 14.11
C THR A 513 12.17 17.84 13.72
N PRO A 514 13.13 18.42 14.46
CA PRO A 514 14.55 18.24 14.16
C PRO A 514 14.94 16.75 14.11
N PRO A 515 15.78 16.34 13.14
CA PRO A 515 16.49 17.15 12.16
C PRO A 515 15.77 17.34 10.81
N VAL A 516 14.46 17.07 10.72
CA VAL A 516 13.73 17.04 9.45
C VAL A 516 13.22 18.43 9.04
N PRO A 517 13.69 19.02 7.93
CA PRO A 517 13.30 20.37 7.53
C PRO A 517 11.79 20.54 7.35
N GLY A 518 11.23 21.57 8.00
CA GLY A 518 9.82 21.93 8.00
C GLY A 518 9.27 22.50 6.69
N LEU A 519 8.03 22.97 6.78
CA LEU A 519 7.18 23.40 5.67
C LEU A 519 7.10 24.92 5.51
N LEU A 520 7.65 25.73 6.42
CA LEU A 520 7.75 27.18 6.25
C LEU A 520 8.83 27.53 5.22
N ARG A 521 8.57 27.16 3.97
CA ARG A 521 9.36 27.41 2.77
C ARG A 521 8.41 27.76 1.63
N ARG A 522 8.91 28.47 0.61
CA ARG A 522 8.11 28.73 -0.59
C ARG A 522 7.86 27.45 -1.39
N TYR A 523 8.87 26.58 -1.51
CA TYR A 523 8.77 25.29 -2.20
C TYR A 523 9.26 24.14 -1.32
N VAL A 524 8.55 23.01 -1.38
CA VAL A 524 8.87 21.78 -0.63
C VAL A 524 8.66 20.56 -1.50
N ASN A 525 9.66 19.67 -1.57
CA ASN A 525 9.47 18.30 -2.07
C ASN A 525 8.85 17.44 -0.97
N HIS A 526 7.78 16.74 -1.30
CA HIS A 526 7.05 15.89 -0.35
C HIS A 526 6.45 14.68 -1.06
N PRO A 527 6.38 13.50 -0.42
CA PRO A 527 5.72 12.35 -1.02
C PRO A 527 4.25 12.65 -1.32
N ALA A 528 3.83 12.37 -2.55
CA ALA A 528 2.48 12.66 -3.04
C ALA A 528 1.39 11.97 -2.22
N VAL A 529 1.69 10.82 -1.59
CA VAL A 529 0.74 10.08 -0.75
C VAL A 529 0.37 10.82 0.55
N TRP A 530 1.22 11.76 0.99
CA TRP A 530 0.98 12.62 2.16
C TRP A 530 0.52 14.02 1.76
N CYS A 531 0.18 14.21 0.48
CA CYS A 531 -0.43 15.42 -0.05
C CYS A 531 -1.91 15.11 -0.31
N HIS A 532 -2.81 15.73 0.44
CA HIS A 532 -4.23 15.45 0.33
C HIS A 532 -4.91 16.49 -0.55
N LYS A 533 -5.50 16.09 -1.68
CA LYS A 533 -6.24 17.02 -2.57
C LYS A 533 -7.41 17.65 -1.85
N ILE A 534 -7.50 18.98 -1.89
CA ILE A 534 -8.54 19.76 -1.20
C ILE A 534 -9.53 20.44 -2.14
N GLY A 535 -9.37 20.29 -3.45
CA GLY A 535 -10.26 20.87 -4.47
C GLY A 535 -10.30 22.39 -4.38
N ASN A 536 -11.50 22.96 -4.22
CA ASN A 536 -11.70 24.42 -4.16
C ASN A 536 -11.59 25.00 -2.74
N MET A 537 -11.21 24.19 -1.74
CA MET A 537 -10.96 24.67 -0.38
C MET A 537 -9.87 25.77 -0.40
N SER A 538 -9.99 26.74 0.52
CA SER A 538 -8.96 27.77 0.68
C SER A 538 -7.67 27.16 1.22
N TYR A 539 -6.51 27.78 0.93
CA TYR A 539 -5.24 27.30 1.50
C TYR A 539 -5.19 27.45 3.01
N GLU A 540 -5.87 28.45 3.58
CA GLU A 540 -5.98 28.62 5.03
C GLU A 540 -6.75 27.47 5.67
N ASP A 541 -7.91 27.10 5.12
CA ASP A 541 -8.67 25.94 5.58
C ASP A 541 -7.87 24.64 5.39
N GLY A 542 -7.11 24.53 4.29
CA GLY A 542 -6.20 23.42 4.04
C GLY A 542 -5.10 23.32 5.09
N ALA A 543 -4.48 24.44 5.48
CA ALA A 543 -3.49 24.50 6.55
C ALA A 543 -4.09 24.13 7.92
N LEU A 544 -5.34 24.54 8.18
CA LEU A 544 -6.09 24.20 9.39
C LEU A 544 -6.48 22.71 9.49
N LEU A 545 -6.32 21.91 8.43
CA LEU A 545 -6.54 20.46 8.49
C LEU A 545 -5.54 19.76 9.43
N GLU A 546 -4.35 20.33 9.66
CA GLU A 546 -3.37 19.80 10.60
C GLU A 546 -3.89 19.90 12.04
N PRO A 547 -4.24 21.09 12.59
CA PRO A 547 -4.74 21.17 13.96
C PRO A 547 -6.11 20.51 14.11
N LEU A 548 -6.94 20.50 13.04
CA LEU A 548 -8.18 19.72 13.01
C LEU A 548 -7.92 18.22 13.15
N SER A 549 -6.88 17.70 12.51
CA SER A 549 -6.47 16.30 12.65
C SER A 549 -6.06 15.96 14.09
N VAL A 550 -5.41 16.88 14.81
CA VAL A 550 -5.12 16.70 16.25
C VAL A 550 -6.41 16.50 17.03
N ALA A 551 -7.37 17.41 16.90
CA ALA A 551 -8.64 17.33 17.61
C ALA A 551 -9.45 16.07 17.26
N LEU A 552 -9.49 15.68 15.98
CA LEU A 552 -10.23 14.50 15.52
C LEU A 552 -9.63 13.19 16.03
N ALA A 553 -8.29 13.06 16.01
CA ALA A 553 -7.62 11.88 16.56
C ALA A 553 -7.84 11.78 18.07
N GLY A 554 -7.77 12.91 18.79
CA GLY A 554 -8.04 12.97 20.22
C GLY A 554 -9.47 12.56 20.53
N MET A 555 -10.46 13.15 19.85
CA MET A 555 -11.88 12.83 20.00
C MET A 555 -12.17 11.34 19.73
N GLN A 556 -11.58 10.77 18.67
CA GLN A 556 -11.76 9.36 18.33
C GLN A 556 -11.22 8.43 19.43
N ARG A 557 -10.05 8.73 19.99
CA ARG A 557 -9.46 7.92 21.07
C ARG A 557 -10.16 8.14 22.42
N ALA A 558 -10.64 9.35 22.65
CA ALA A 558 -11.47 9.66 23.81
C ALA A 558 -12.83 8.96 23.75
N ASN A 559 -13.29 8.55 22.56
CA ASN A 559 -14.56 7.88 22.31
C ASN A 559 -15.76 8.76 22.69
N ILE A 560 -15.73 10.03 22.29
CA ILE A 560 -16.83 10.97 22.48
C ILE A 560 -18.01 10.57 21.59
N THR A 561 -19.21 10.60 22.18
CA THR A 561 -20.48 10.26 21.55
C THR A 561 -21.54 11.36 21.78
N LEU A 562 -22.63 11.29 21.03
CA LEU A 562 -23.74 12.24 21.11
C LEU A 562 -24.28 12.32 22.55
N GLY A 563 -24.37 13.54 23.10
CA GLY A 563 -24.90 13.80 24.44
C GLY A 563 -23.89 13.67 25.57
N ASP A 564 -22.61 13.39 25.30
CA ASP A 564 -21.58 13.45 26.34
C ASP A 564 -21.38 14.88 26.87
N SER A 565 -21.27 15.02 28.21
CA SER A 565 -20.82 16.25 28.85
C SER A 565 -19.30 16.38 28.70
N VAL A 566 -18.83 17.50 28.13
CA VAL A 566 -17.41 17.67 27.79
C VAL A 566 -16.80 18.91 28.44
N LEU A 567 -15.65 18.72 29.07
CA LEU A 567 -14.75 19.79 29.51
C LEU A 567 -13.61 19.93 28.50
N VAL A 568 -13.36 21.13 28.00
CA VAL A 568 -12.17 21.46 27.21
C VAL A 568 -11.27 22.36 28.05
N CYS A 569 -10.06 21.89 28.38
CA CYS A 569 -9.10 22.72 29.12
C CYS A 569 -8.16 23.44 28.15
N GLY A 570 -8.14 24.76 28.19
CA GLY A 570 -7.40 25.62 27.28
C GLY A 570 -8.26 26.12 26.12
N ALA A 571 -8.22 27.42 25.87
CA ALA A 571 -8.87 28.13 24.75
C ALA A 571 -7.84 28.71 23.76
N GLY A 572 -6.65 28.08 23.67
CA GLY A 572 -5.73 28.27 22.54
C GLY A 572 -6.24 27.59 21.27
N PRO A 573 -5.50 27.63 20.15
CA PRO A 573 -5.93 27.07 18.88
C PRO A 573 -6.41 25.61 18.95
N ILE A 574 -5.64 24.73 19.60
CA ILE A 574 -6.02 23.31 19.76
C ILE A 574 -7.31 23.14 20.58
N GLY A 575 -7.47 23.92 21.65
CA GLY A 575 -8.69 23.92 22.45
C GLY A 575 -9.91 24.40 21.67
N LEU A 576 -9.79 25.45 20.86
CA LEU A 576 -10.87 25.98 20.04
C LEU A 576 -11.27 25.05 18.88
N VAL A 577 -10.30 24.41 18.22
CA VAL A 577 -10.58 23.37 17.23
C VAL A 577 -11.24 22.16 17.90
N THR A 578 -10.77 21.75 19.09
CA THR A 578 -11.39 20.68 19.87
C THR A 578 -12.83 21.03 20.26
N LEU A 579 -13.09 22.27 20.68
CA LEU A 579 -14.44 22.79 20.94
C LEU A 579 -15.34 22.67 19.71
N ALA A 580 -14.86 23.01 18.52
CA ALA A 580 -15.62 22.83 17.28
C ALA A 580 -15.94 21.35 17.02
N CYS A 581 -14.95 20.46 17.17
CA CYS A 581 -15.14 19.02 16.98
C CYS A 581 -16.16 18.42 17.95
N VAL A 582 -16.05 18.69 19.25
CA VAL A 582 -16.95 18.11 20.24
C VAL A 582 -18.36 18.70 20.12
N LYS A 583 -18.49 19.98 19.72
CA LYS A 583 -19.81 20.54 19.40
C LYS A 583 -20.43 19.86 18.19
N ALA A 584 -19.66 19.63 17.13
CA ALA A 584 -20.12 18.92 15.94
C ALA A 584 -20.50 17.46 16.22
N ALA A 585 -19.85 16.82 17.20
CA ALA A 585 -20.21 15.48 17.68
C ALA A 585 -21.49 15.45 18.54
N GLY A 586 -22.04 16.61 18.90
CA GLY A 586 -23.25 16.74 19.71
C GLY A 586 -23.02 16.62 21.21
N ALA A 587 -21.83 16.97 21.70
CA ALA A 587 -21.57 17.10 23.14
C ALA A 587 -22.43 18.20 23.77
N GLU A 588 -22.99 17.94 24.95
CA GLU A 588 -23.81 18.89 25.72
C GLU A 588 -23.95 18.42 27.19
N PRO A 589 -23.72 19.28 28.20
CA PRO A 589 -23.14 20.62 28.10
C PRO A 589 -21.65 20.59 27.77
N ILE A 590 -21.14 21.71 27.23
CA ILE A 590 -19.71 21.91 26.99
C ILE A 590 -19.21 23.07 27.86
N VAL A 591 -18.17 22.84 28.65
CA VAL A 591 -17.44 23.87 29.39
C VAL A 591 -16.03 24.01 28.80
N ILE A 592 -15.58 25.24 28.55
CA ILE A 592 -14.20 25.55 28.17
C ILE A 592 -13.53 26.43 29.22
N THR A 593 -12.27 26.11 29.55
CA THR A 593 -11.48 26.84 30.55
C THR A 593 -10.24 27.46 29.94
N ASP A 594 -9.82 28.62 30.46
CA ASP A 594 -8.54 29.26 30.14
C ASP A 594 -8.22 30.27 31.26
N ILE A 595 -6.96 30.69 31.35
CA ILE A 595 -6.52 31.78 32.24
C ILE A 595 -6.82 33.15 31.61
N ASP A 596 -6.93 33.21 30.28
CA ASP A 596 -7.14 34.43 29.50
C ASP A 596 -8.63 34.65 29.20
N GLU A 597 -9.20 35.71 29.78
CA GLU A 597 -10.59 36.10 29.59
C GLU A 597 -10.91 36.47 28.12
N GLY A 598 -9.94 37.02 27.40
CA GLY A 598 -10.08 37.37 25.98
C GLY A 598 -10.27 36.13 25.10
N ARG A 599 -9.50 35.07 25.35
CA ARG A 599 -9.67 33.77 24.68
C ARG A 599 -11.00 33.11 25.02
N LEU A 600 -11.44 33.21 26.28
CA LEU A 600 -12.76 32.72 26.68
C LEU A 600 -13.89 33.48 25.99
N LYS A 601 -13.80 34.80 25.91
CA LYS A 601 -14.75 35.61 25.15
C LYS A 601 -14.78 35.19 23.68
N PHE A 602 -13.62 35.01 23.07
CA PHE A 602 -13.54 34.50 21.69
C PHE A 602 -14.18 33.11 21.56
N ALA A 603 -13.93 32.18 22.49
CA ALA A 603 -14.54 30.85 22.49
C ALA A 603 -16.07 30.92 22.55
N LYS A 604 -16.62 31.86 23.34
CA LYS A 604 -18.07 32.11 23.43
C LYS A 604 -18.64 32.68 22.12
N ASP A 605 -17.93 33.61 21.49
CA ASP A 605 -18.32 34.18 20.20
C ASP A 605 -18.21 33.15 19.05
N PHE A 606 -17.26 32.22 19.16
CA PHE A 606 -17.02 31.14 18.21
C PHE A 606 -18.05 30.00 18.34
N CYS A 607 -18.38 29.59 19.57
CA CYS A 607 -19.38 28.58 19.87
C CYS A 607 -20.37 29.12 20.92
N PRO A 608 -21.49 29.75 20.51
CA PRO A 608 -22.40 30.43 21.44
C PRO A 608 -22.98 29.55 22.55
N SER A 609 -23.11 28.23 22.33
CA SER A 609 -23.59 27.29 23.35
C SER A 609 -22.54 26.92 24.40
N VAL A 610 -21.25 27.18 24.17
CA VAL A 610 -20.20 26.85 25.13
C VAL A 610 -20.34 27.67 26.40
N ARG A 611 -20.03 27.07 27.54
CA ARG A 611 -19.96 27.75 28.83
C ARG A 611 -18.49 28.00 29.15
N THR A 612 -18.15 29.21 29.57
CA THR A 612 -16.76 29.60 29.82
C THR A 612 -16.46 29.65 31.32
N HIS A 613 -15.25 29.27 31.69
CA HIS A 613 -14.77 29.41 33.07
C HIS A 613 -13.32 29.88 33.09
N LYS A 614 -13.10 31.07 33.68
CA LYS A 614 -11.76 31.60 33.92
C LYS A 614 -11.10 30.85 35.07
N VAL A 615 -9.91 30.32 34.80
CA VAL A 615 -9.10 29.61 35.79
C VAL A 615 -8.40 30.62 36.69
N GLU A 616 -8.55 30.46 38.00
CA GLU A 616 -7.82 31.25 38.99
C GLU A 616 -6.66 30.42 39.57
N PHE A 617 -5.43 30.94 39.53
CA PHE A 617 -4.25 30.21 40.01
C PHE A 617 -4.28 29.88 41.51
N SER A 618 -5.14 30.55 42.28
CA SER A 618 -5.36 30.29 43.70
C SER A 618 -6.24 29.08 43.98
N ASP A 619 -7.00 28.60 42.99
CA ASP A 619 -7.96 27.51 43.20
C ASP A 619 -7.24 26.18 43.44
N THR A 620 -7.72 25.41 44.40
CA THR A 620 -7.35 23.99 44.50
C THR A 620 -8.00 23.18 43.36
N PRO A 621 -7.47 21.98 43.02
CA PRO A 621 -8.11 21.11 42.03
C PRO A 621 -9.60 20.81 42.33
N GLU A 622 -9.96 20.64 43.60
CA GLU A 622 -11.34 20.44 44.04
C GLU A 622 -12.21 21.69 43.87
N GLU A 623 -11.68 22.87 44.15
CA GLU A 623 -12.39 24.13 43.96
C GLU A 623 -12.64 24.41 42.48
N PHE A 624 -11.62 24.20 41.64
CA PHE A 624 -11.73 24.25 40.19
C PHE A 624 -12.82 23.29 39.70
N ALA A 625 -12.76 22.03 40.12
CA ALA A 625 -13.75 21.01 39.75
C ALA A 625 -15.16 21.42 40.12
N ARG A 626 -15.38 21.89 41.36
CA ARG A 626 -16.69 22.38 41.81
C ARG A 626 -17.20 23.53 40.96
N LYS A 627 -16.35 24.51 40.61
CA LYS A 627 -16.73 25.66 39.77
C LYS A 627 -17.06 25.23 38.34
N VAL A 628 -16.30 24.30 37.75
CA VAL A 628 -16.59 23.75 36.41
C VAL A 628 -17.92 23.00 36.39
N VAL A 629 -18.18 22.16 37.40
CA VAL A 629 -19.43 21.40 37.52
C VAL A 629 -20.62 22.33 37.74
N ASP A 630 -20.47 23.40 38.54
CA ASP A 630 -21.49 24.45 38.70
C ASP A 630 -21.79 25.15 37.37
N LYS A 631 -20.76 25.47 36.58
CA LYS A 631 -20.96 25.98 35.20
C LYS A 631 -21.67 25.00 34.30
N ALA A 632 -21.63 23.70 34.57
CA ALA A 632 -22.34 22.64 33.86
C ALA A 632 -23.69 22.26 34.51
N ASP A 633 -24.31 23.16 35.30
CA ASP A 633 -25.57 22.92 36.03
C ASP A 633 -25.55 21.66 36.92
N GLY A 634 -24.39 21.37 37.52
CA GLY A 634 -24.20 20.20 38.38
C GLY A 634 -23.79 18.92 37.65
N VAL A 635 -23.63 18.95 36.32
CA VAL A 635 -23.24 17.78 35.53
C VAL A 635 -21.71 17.63 35.51
N GLU A 636 -21.20 16.51 36.04
CA GLU A 636 -19.79 16.14 35.93
C GLU A 636 -19.42 15.80 34.46
N PRO A 637 -18.27 16.25 33.93
CA PRO A 637 -17.81 15.89 32.59
C PRO A 637 -17.61 14.39 32.42
N ALA A 638 -18.20 13.82 31.36
CA ALA A 638 -17.95 12.46 30.92
C ALA A 638 -16.56 12.32 30.31
N VAL A 639 -16.17 13.31 29.50
CA VAL A 639 -14.86 13.37 28.85
C VAL A 639 -14.27 14.76 29.05
N THR A 640 -13.01 14.81 29.48
CA THR A 640 -12.20 16.02 29.46
C THR A 640 -11.18 15.94 28.33
N MET A 641 -11.13 16.97 27.49
CA MET A 641 -10.12 17.18 26.47
C MET A 641 -9.12 18.23 26.96
N GLU A 642 -7.97 17.77 27.45
CA GLU A 642 -6.97 18.62 28.09
C GLU A 642 -5.96 19.13 27.05
N CYS A 643 -6.00 20.44 26.75
CA CYS A 643 -5.23 21.05 25.67
C CYS A 643 -4.14 22.02 26.17
N THR A 644 -3.81 21.99 27.47
CA THR A 644 -2.80 22.90 28.06
C THR A 644 -1.48 22.20 28.37
N GLY A 645 -1.51 20.92 28.77
CA GLY A 645 -0.35 20.18 29.26
C GLY A 645 0.12 20.62 30.65
N VAL A 646 -0.65 21.48 31.35
CA VAL A 646 -0.28 22.05 32.65
C VAL A 646 -0.75 21.13 33.77
N GLU A 647 0.14 20.79 34.70
CA GLU A 647 -0.12 19.89 35.83
C GLU A 647 -1.37 20.24 36.63
N SER A 648 -1.58 21.52 36.98
CA SER A 648 -2.75 21.95 37.75
C SER A 648 -4.06 21.83 36.96
N SER A 649 -4.03 22.06 35.64
CA SER A 649 -5.17 21.85 34.74
C SER A 649 -5.54 20.37 34.66
N ILE A 650 -4.55 19.49 34.49
CA ILE A 650 -4.73 18.03 34.46
C ILE A 650 -5.29 17.54 35.80
N SER A 651 -4.75 18.03 36.92
CA SER A 651 -5.27 17.70 38.25
C SER A 651 -6.73 18.16 38.42
N GLY A 652 -7.04 19.42 38.10
CA GLY A 652 -8.41 19.95 38.14
C GLY A 652 -9.38 19.15 37.25
N ALA A 653 -8.96 18.75 36.05
CA ALA A 653 -9.72 17.90 35.15
C ALA A 653 -10.05 16.53 35.77
N ILE A 654 -9.08 15.88 36.40
CA ILE A 654 -9.27 14.60 37.11
C ILE A 654 -10.27 14.75 38.25
N HIS A 655 -10.22 15.86 38.98
CA HIS A 655 -11.19 16.11 40.05
C HIS A 655 -12.60 16.40 39.50
N ALA A 656 -12.72 17.08 38.35
CA ALA A 656 -13.99 17.39 37.72
C ALA A 656 -14.69 16.15 37.12
N SER A 657 -13.93 15.20 36.57
CA SER A 657 -14.47 14.04 35.85
C SER A 657 -15.47 13.20 36.68
N LYS A 658 -16.52 12.74 35.99
CA LYS A 658 -17.50 11.80 36.55
C LYS A 658 -16.86 10.44 36.89
N PHE A 659 -17.56 9.63 37.68
CA PHE A 659 -17.17 8.22 37.89
C PHE A 659 -17.13 7.46 36.55
N GLY A 660 -16.05 6.73 36.27
CA GLY A 660 -15.85 6.05 34.99
C GLY A 660 -15.58 7.01 33.82
N GLY A 661 -15.29 8.29 34.11
CA GLY A 661 -15.00 9.30 33.09
C GLY A 661 -13.60 9.18 32.51
N LYS A 662 -13.28 10.05 31.55
CA LYS A 662 -11.97 10.08 30.89
C LYS A 662 -11.35 11.47 30.89
N VAL A 663 -10.06 11.55 31.15
CA VAL A 663 -9.21 12.72 30.89
C VAL A 663 -8.27 12.37 29.75
N PHE A 664 -8.44 13.04 28.62
CA PHE A 664 -7.65 12.82 27.41
C PHE A 664 -6.72 14.02 27.18
N VAL A 665 -5.42 13.81 27.36
CA VAL A 665 -4.40 14.85 27.33
C VAL A 665 -3.80 14.98 25.92
N ILE A 666 -4.06 16.13 25.32
CA ILE A 666 -3.52 16.59 24.03
C ILE A 666 -2.34 17.54 24.28
N GLY A 667 -2.44 18.39 25.29
CA GLY A 667 -1.41 19.37 25.62
C GLY A 667 -0.08 18.72 26.00
N VAL A 668 1.02 19.40 25.69
CA VAL A 668 2.39 18.93 25.98
C VAL A 668 2.97 19.83 27.06
N GLY A 669 3.51 19.20 28.11
CA GLY A 669 3.97 19.90 29.31
C GLY A 669 5.38 19.51 29.74
N ARG A 670 5.60 19.57 31.05
CA ARG A 670 6.87 19.15 31.67
C ARG A 670 7.09 17.63 31.50
N PRO A 671 8.35 17.16 31.52
CA PRO A 671 8.65 15.73 31.44
C PRO A 671 7.99 14.88 32.53
N GLU A 672 7.80 15.47 33.72
CA GLU A 672 7.18 14.83 34.87
C GLU A 672 6.13 15.76 35.47
N ILE A 673 5.02 15.18 35.92
CA ILE A 673 3.94 15.86 36.62
C ILE A 673 3.45 15.03 37.82
N LYS A 674 2.90 15.69 38.84
CA LYS A 674 2.21 15.02 39.95
C LYS A 674 0.73 14.82 39.63
N LEU A 675 0.24 13.61 39.88
CA LEU A 675 -1.15 13.23 39.62
C LEU A 675 -1.87 12.87 40.92
N PRO A 676 -3.15 13.26 41.10
CA PRO A 676 -3.96 12.86 42.24
C PRO A 676 -4.39 11.39 42.12
N PHE A 677 -3.43 10.47 42.34
CA PHE A 677 -3.56 9.03 42.09
C PHE A 677 -4.81 8.41 42.72
N MET A 678 -5.10 8.72 43.99
CA MET A 678 -6.27 8.17 44.67
C MET A 678 -7.59 8.69 44.09
N ARG A 679 -7.62 9.91 43.52
CA ARG A 679 -8.81 10.42 42.83
C ARG A 679 -9.05 9.68 41.51
N LEU A 680 -8.00 9.42 40.73
CA LEU A 680 -8.09 8.56 39.53
C LEU A 680 -8.62 7.17 39.89
N SER A 681 -7.97 6.52 40.86
CA SER A 681 -8.25 5.14 41.25
C SER A 681 -9.66 4.94 41.81
N THR A 682 -10.08 5.78 42.76
CA THR A 682 -11.38 5.60 43.44
C THR A 682 -12.58 6.03 42.61
N ARG A 683 -12.35 6.68 41.47
CA ARG A 683 -13.40 7.13 40.54
C ARG A 683 -13.34 6.43 39.20
N GLU A 684 -12.43 5.47 39.02
CA GLU A 684 -12.21 4.77 37.75
C GLU A 684 -12.04 5.73 36.57
N VAL A 685 -11.29 6.82 36.78
CA VAL A 685 -11.06 7.82 35.73
C VAL A 685 -9.90 7.35 34.85
N ASP A 686 -10.17 7.16 33.56
CA ASP A 686 -9.17 6.85 32.55
C ASP A 686 -8.32 8.09 32.25
N LEU A 687 -6.99 7.95 32.31
CA LEU A 687 -6.05 8.97 31.84
C LEU A 687 -5.37 8.48 30.56
N GLN A 688 -5.56 9.20 29.46
CA GLN A 688 -4.98 8.87 28.15
C GLN A 688 -4.22 10.05 27.57
N PHE A 689 -3.23 9.76 26.72
CA PHE A 689 -2.37 10.76 26.09
C PHE A 689 -2.39 10.64 24.57
N GLN A 690 -2.14 11.76 23.90
CA GLN A 690 -2.04 11.85 22.45
C GLN A 690 -0.61 12.10 21.98
N TYR A 691 -0.28 11.49 20.85
CA TYR A 691 0.89 11.85 20.05
C TYR A 691 0.46 12.01 18.59
N ARG A 692 0.35 13.26 18.13
CA ARG A 692 -0.04 13.62 16.75
C ARG A 692 -1.39 12.98 16.36
N TYR A 693 -1.46 12.31 15.22
CA TYR A 693 -2.69 11.80 14.60
C TYR A 693 -2.36 10.76 13.52
N ALA A 694 -3.32 9.89 13.18
CA ALA A 694 -3.23 8.98 12.05
C ALA A 694 -4.61 8.82 11.39
N ASN A 695 -4.66 8.73 10.06
CA ASN A 695 -5.86 8.49 9.25
C ASN A 695 -6.99 9.54 9.43
N THR A 696 -6.63 10.82 9.61
CA THR A 696 -7.58 11.91 9.91
C THR A 696 -7.93 12.78 8.71
N TRP A 697 -6.98 13.13 7.84
CA TRP A 697 -7.15 14.13 6.75
C TRP A 697 -8.35 13.88 5.85
N PRO A 698 -8.61 12.66 5.33
CA PRO A 698 -9.81 12.45 4.51
C PRO A 698 -11.11 12.79 5.25
N ARG A 699 -11.16 12.56 6.57
CA ARG A 699 -12.32 12.91 7.41
C ARG A 699 -12.37 14.41 7.69
N ALA A 700 -11.23 15.03 8.02
CA ALA A 700 -11.11 16.46 8.24
C ALA A 700 -11.57 17.26 7.00
N ILE A 701 -11.14 16.84 5.80
CA ILE A 701 -11.54 17.44 4.52
C ILE A 701 -13.06 17.38 4.34
N ARG A 702 -13.68 16.20 4.57
CA ARG A 702 -15.13 16.06 4.46
C ARG A 702 -15.89 16.95 5.43
N LEU A 703 -15.39 17.12 6.66
CA LEU A 703 -16.06 17.94 7.69
C LEU A 703 -16.04 19.44 7.34
N LEU A 704 -14.90 19.94 6.82
CA LEU A 704 -14.82 21.33 6.36
C LEU A 704 -15.62 21.56 5.06
N GLN A 705 -15.48 20.67 4.07
CA GLN A 705 -16.22 20.78 2.80
C GLN A 705 -17.73 20.67 2.99
N GLY A 706 -18.17 19.79 3.91
CA GLY A 706 -19.58 19.62 4.25
C GLY A 706 -20.16 20.73 5.12
N GLY A 707 -19.35 21.70 5.56
CA GLY A 707 -19.79 22.78 6.45
C GLY A 707 -20.20 22.31 7.85
N VAL A 708 -19.79 21.12 8.27
CA VAL A 708 -20.04 20.58 9.61
C VAL A 708 -19.18 21.34 10.64
N ILE A 709 -17.99 21.75 10.24
CA ILE A 709 -17.05 22.56 11.02
C ILE A 709 -16.62 23.75 10.16
N ASP A 710 -16.59 24.95 10.75
CA ASP A 710 -16.01 26.17 10.17
C ASP A 710 -14.93 26.72 11.09
N LEU A 711 -13.69 26.79 10.59
CA LEU A 711 -12.53 27.24 11.36
C LEU A 711 -12.01 28.62 10.92
N LYS A 712 -12.66 29.28 9.95
CA LYS A 712 -12.14 30.53 9.35
C LYS A 712 -11.92 31.63 10.39
N LYS A 713 -12.79 31.70 11.39
CA LYS A 713 -12.69 32.67 12.49
C LYS A 713 -11.41 32.51 13.33
N LEU A 714 -10.79 31.33 13.34
CA LEU A 714 -9.56 31.10 14.09
C LEU A 714 -8.37 31.85 13.49
N VAL A 715 -8.39 32.13 12.18
CA VAL A 715 -7.33 32.89 11.50
C VAL A 715 -7.49 34.37 11.81
N THR A 716 -6.67 34.84 12.74
CA THR A 716 -6.72 36.22 13.25
C THR A 716 -5.73 37.14 12.55
N HIS A 717 -4.57 36.60 12.16
CA HIS A 717 -3.48 37.38 11.58
C HIS A 717 -2.90 36.68 10.36
N ARG A 718 -2.46 37.47 9.38
CA ARG A 718 -1.85 37.02 8.13
C ARG A 718 -0.60 37.84 7.89
N PHE A 719 0.53 37.17 7.67
CA PHE A 719 1.80 37.78 7.33
C PHE A 719 2.34 37.15 6.04
N THR A 720 3.18 37.87 5.30
CA THR A 720 3.91 37.26 4.19
C THR A 720 5.08 36.42 4.72
N LEU A 721 5.59 35.48 3.93
CA LEU A 721 6.76 34.66 4.27
C LEU A 721 7.99 35.51 4.60
N GLU A 722 8.19 36.64 3.91
CA GLU A 722 9.27 37.59 4.19
C GLU A 722 9.14 38.24 5.58
N ASN A 723 7.92 38.36 6.11
CA ASN A 723 7.62 38.94 7.41
C ASN A 723 7.40 37.88 8.50
N ALA A 724 7.90 36.66 8.28
CA ALA A 724 7.70 35.55 9.22
C ALA A 724 8.19 35.86 10.64
N ILE A 725 9.28 36.61 10.80
CA ILE A 725 9.81 36.97 12.12
C ILE A 725 8.77 37.74 12.96
N GLU A 726 8.07 38.70 12.34
CA GLU A 726 6.98 39.44 13.03
C GLU A 726 5.78 38.54 13.30
N ALA A 727 5.47 37.61 12.39
CA ALA A 727 4.42 36.62 12.59
C ALA A 727 4.69 35.74 13.82
N PHE A 728 5.93 35.29 14.02
CA PHE A 728 6.33 34.52 15.19
C PHE A 728 6.27 35.33 16.49
N LYS A 729 6.64 36.63 16.46
CA LYS A 729 6.47 37.52 17.62
C LYS A 729 5.00 37.64 18.03
N VAL A 730 4.09 37.81 17.07
CA VAL A 730 2.64 37.85 17.33
C VAL A 730 2.12 36.50 17.83
N ALA A 731 2.61 35.38 17.30
CA ALA A 731 2.21 34.05 17.76
C ALA A 731 2.71 33.74 19.17
N ALA A 732 3.89 34.24 19.55
CA ALA A 732 4.50 34.02 20.86
C ALA A 732 3.91 34.91 21.97
N ASP A 733 3.41 36.10 21.65
CA ASP A 733 2.85 37.04 22.62
C ASP A 733 1.31 37.04 22.60
N ALA A 734 0.70 36.38 23.59
CA ALA A 734 -0.75 36.32 23.74
C ALA A 734 -1.43 37.70 23.81
N LYS A 735 -0.71 38.76 24.24
CA LYS A 735 -1.25 40.13 24.32
C LYS A 735 -1.51 40.75 22.95
N GLN A 736 -0.90 40.21 21.90
CA GLN A 736 -1.13 40.64 20.51
C GLN A 736 -2.47 40.11 19.95
N GLY A 737 -3.22 39.30 20.72
CA GLY A 737 -4.54 38.82 20.33
C GLY A 737 -4.51 37.73 19.24
N GLY A 738 -3.35 37.13 18.99
CA GLY A 738 -3.22 36.02 18.04
C GLY A 738 -3.91 34.74 18.55
N ILE A 739 -4.81 34.17 17.72
CA ILE A 739 -5.31 32.80 17.88
C ILE A 739 -4.53 31.90 16.92
N LYS A 740 -4.94 31.80 15.65
CA LYS A 740 -4.11 31.22 14.59
C LYS A 740 -3.51 32.35 13.77
N VAL A 741 -2.17 32.36 13.69
CA VAL A 741 -1.38 33.25 12.86
C VAL A 741 -0.95 32.48 11.61
N MET A 742 -1.28 33.02 10.44
CA MET A 742 -0.95 32.40 9.15
C MET A 742 0.19 33.15 8.46
N ILE A 743 1.15 32.39 7.93
CA ILE A 743 2.17 32.88 7.02
C ILE A 743 1.75 32.51 5.59
N GLN A 744 1.69 33.50 4.72
CA GLN A 744 1.25 33.41 3.34
C GLN A 744 2.45 33.55 2.39
N SER A 745 2.55 32.65 1.42
CA SER A 745 3.53 32.72 0.33
C SER A 745 2.78 32.74 -1.01
N MET A 746 2.08 33.83 -1.24
CA MET A 746 1.26 34.08 -2.43
C MET A 746 2.02 34.92 -3.46
N ASP A 747 1.73 34.71 -4.74
CA ASP A 747 2.17 35.59 -5.81
C ASP A 747 1.30 36.85 -5.88
N GLU A 748 1.80 37.91 -6.51
CA GLU A 748 1.05 39.16 -6.66
C GLU A 748 -0.29 38.91 -7.38
N GLY A 749 -1.40 39.21 -6.71
CA GLY A 749 -2.75 39.05 -7.26
C GLY A 749 -3.43 37.71 -6.97
N GLU A 750 -2.74 36.73 -6.37
CA GLU A 750 -3.38 35.52 -5.85
C GLU A 750 -4.23 35.84 -4.61
N LYS A 751 -5.41 35.20 -4.51
CA LYS A 751 -6.35 35.35 -3.40
C LYS A 751 -6.60 34.03 -2.68
#